data_AF-A0A8B7XPG4-F1
#
_entry.id   AF-A0A8B7XPG4-F1
#
_cell.length_a   1.000
_cell.length_b   1.000
_cell.length_c   1.000
_cell.angle_alpha   90.00
_cell.angle_beta   90.00
_cell.angle_gamma   90.00
#
_symmetry.space_group_name_H-M   'P 1'
#
loop_
_entity.id
_entity.type
_entity.pdbx_description
1 polymer ?
#
loop_
_entity_poly.entity_id
_entity_poly.type
_entity_poly.pdbx_seq_one_letter_code
_entity_poly.pdbx_strand_id
1 'polypeptide(L)'
;MKWFLLSGLFFFLPTVFSQRCPTGWSLYQDNCYRLFTDGKTQNDARIACQQDQGDLAIITSVEMNSFLADFTEAAGAYAWIGLTDTQTEGTFEWIDGTPLDPALNVLWGSSAPNNDNNEDCVVLRANRVWNDVSCFTTKKRICQRPNDAPLRCDEANGWVSAGGKCHKFQDLANAWDDARRYCQERDGDLISIQSSEEQNLAFVLAQVNQESIWIGATDKVIGICGFGTAASHWFFSLGGNCVGILDTSNNGEWSTAPCTSQRKFICEKDEGVCPSGWRIHGGQCYQFNTYSAMSWTDAKHTCEVQGAFLASIFSEDENMFIVHQFDDLTSIGITDVWIGISDYTTDGQFAWAEGASASYTKWNAGMPVNTPNQPDCGTIYVGDSTGSWSSANCFRPQSFVCKIPVGQPVSPLNPISGVGNCPTEWNLFGDSCYFIDSSPTLFHDAESICEARGAKLASIHSAEEQSYLSLRTSMMNTNLWIGLHDQSNEGNFEWLDNTPLDFTNWNTGEPNDYGNGEDCVHLRTDELQAGTWNDQACDVSYGYICKKDKACEILDTTSTDDNYSYRYHPSQANVERVEFKVKAGSDVHIGLSATSSNQPAMYEIVICGWGNTHSAIRRCSQCQNLVYVSTPNFLSANEFRGFWVNYDMSTGQLDVGKEGQADAFMSWTDPSPLDVKYVGYSTGFGHAGEFQFCNLCE
;
A
#
# COMPACT_ATOMS: atom_id res chain seq x y z
N MET A 1 11.43 46.03 -18.01
CA MET A 1 11.04 45.61 -19.37
C MET A 1 10.18 44.36 -19.20
N LYS A 2 8.94 44.41 -19.68
CA LYS A 2 7.85 43.40 -19.69
C LYS A 2 8.00 42.08 -18.92
N TRP A 3 7.07 41.91 -17.97
CA TRP A 3 6.60 40.64 -17.41
C TRP A 3 6.00 39.74 -18.52
N PHE A 4 6.32 38.45 -18.49
CA PHE A 4 5.51 37.41 -19.13
C PHE A 4 5.01 36.45 -18.05
N LEU A 5 3.70 36.47 -17.86
CA LEU A 5 2.92 35.43 -17.21
C LEU A 5 3.00 34.17 -18.08
N LEU A 6 3.51 33.06 -17.53
CA LEU A 6 3.23 31.73 -18.05
C LEU A 6 2.31 31.04 -17.05
N SER A 7 1.05 31.00 -17.48
CA SER A 7 -0.06 30.23 -16.96
C SER A 7 0.34 28.78 -16.69
N GLY A 8 -0.17 28.26 -15.57
CA GLY A 8 -0.06 26.87 -15.15
C GLY A 8 -0.37 25.88 -16.27
N LEU A 9 0.62 25.05 -16.56
CA LEU A 9 0.42 23.71 -17.06
C LEU A 9 0.47 22.79 -15.85
N PHE A 10 -0.70 22.35 -15.39
CA PHE A 10 -0.80 21.07 -14.69
C PHE A 10 -0.27 20.02 -15.64
N PHE A 11 1.00 19.63 -15.49
CA PHE A 11 1.48 18.37 -16.03
C PHE A 11 0.80 17.27 -15.20
N PHE A 12 -0.29 16.73 -15.71
CA PHE A 12 -0.55 15.31 -15.49
C PHE A 12 0.61 14.58 -16.17
N LEU A 13 1.59 14.15 -15.37
CA LEU A 13 2.65 13.28 -15.85
C LEU A 13 2.05 11.91 -16.15
N PRO A 14 2.26 11.34 -17.35
CA PRO A 14 1.85 9.98 -17.64
C PRO A 14 2.72 9.03 -16.82
N THR A 15 2.05 8.16 -16.08
CA THR A 15 2.56 7.00 -15.37
C THR A 15 3.29 6.06 -16.34
N VAL A 16 4.59 5.86 -16.15
CA VAL A 16 5.29 4.75 -16.79
C VAL A 16 5.03 3.50 -15.93
N PHE A 17 3.92 2.81 -16.16
CA PHE A 17 3.67 1.55 -15.48
C PHE A 17 4.66 0.50 -16.04
N SER A 18 5.67 0.13 -15.26
CA SER A 18 6.35 -1.14 -15.54
C SER A 18 5.40 -2.25 -15.13
N GLN A 19 4.63 -2.81 -16.07
CA GLN A 19 4.09 -4.16 -15.94
C GLN A 19 3.98 -4.88 -17.28
N ARG A 20 4.50 -6.12 -17.29
CA ARG A 20 4.39 -7.08 -18.39
C ARG A 20 3.00 -7.71 -18.44
N CYS A 21 2.57 -8.05 -19.65
CA CYS A 21 1.33 -8.73 -19.91
C CYS A 21 1.28 -10.15 -19.32
N PRO A 22 0.09 -10.67 -18.98
CA PRO A 22 -0.05 -12.06 -18.58
C PRO A 22 0.47 -13.00 -19.66
N THR A 23 0.83 -14.22 -19.27
CA THR A 23 1.34 -15.26 -20.15
C THR A 23 0.36 -15.51 -21.29
N GLY A 24 0.87 -15.46 -22.52
CA GLY A 24 0.06 -15.60 -23.73
C GLY A 24 -0.66 -14.32 -24.19
N TRP A 25 -0.44 -13.20 -23.51
CA TRP A 25 -0.84 -11.87 -23.96
C TRP A 25 0.37 -11.11 -24.50
N SER A 26 0.17 -10.30 -25.54
CA SER A 26 1.21 -9.51 -26.18
C SER A 26 1.03 -8.03 -25.84
N LEU A 27 2.11 -7.38 -25.39
CA LEU A 27 2.14 -5.96 -25.06
C LEU A 27 2.16 -5.12 -26.34
N TYR A 28 1.31 -4.10 -26.39
CA TYR A 28 1.39 -3.02 -27.37
C TYR A 28 1.01 -1.70 -26.69
N GLN A 29 1.98 -0.79 -26.60
CA GLN A 29 1.87 0.42 -25.78
C GLN A 29 1.52 0.05 -24.33
N ASP A 30 0.51 0.68 -23.73
CA ASP A 30 0.12 0.49 -22.33
C ASP A 30 -0.92 -0.63 -22.12
N ASN A 31 -1.20 -1.43 -23.15
CA ASN A 31 -2.23 -2.47 -23.11
C ASN A 31 -1.71 -3.83 -23.58
N CYS A 32 -2.35 -4.88 -23.06
CA CYS A 32 -2.09 -6.27 -23.38
C CYS A 32 -3.21 -6.84 -24.24
N TYR A 33 -2.84 -7.58 -25.28
CA TYR A 33 -3.79 -8.13 -26.25
C TYR A 33 -3.63 -9.64 -26.40
N ARG A 34 -4.75 -10.33 -26.57
CA ARG A 34 -4.77 -11.77 -26.82
C ARG A 34 -5.93 -12.17 -27.71
N LEU A 35 -5.65 -13.05 -28.67
CA LEU A 35 -6.67 -13.74 -29.45
C LEU A 35 -7.14 -14.98 -28.70
N PHE A 36 -8.43 -15.02 -28.39
CA PHE A 36 -9.12 -16.19 -27.88
C PHE A 36 -9.82 -16.92 -29.03
N THR A 37 -9.57 -18.22 -29.15
CA THR A 37 -9.96 -19.00 -30.32
C THR A 37 -11.29 -19.73 -30.19
N ASP A 38 -11.94 -19.65 -29.03
CA ASP A 38 -13.30 -20.12 -28.83
C ASP A 38 -14.31 -19.19 -29.51
N GLY A 39 -15.31 -19.79 -30.15
CA GLY A 39 -16.33 -19.06 -30.88
C GLY A 39 -17.43 -18.55 -29.96
N LYS A 40 -17.62 -17.22 -29.88
CA LYS A 40 -18.69 -16.58 -29.10
C LYS A 40 -19.45 -15.55 -29.95
N THR A 41 -20.68 -15.22 -29.56
CA THR A 41 -21.38 -14.02 -30.07
C THR A 41 -20.65 -12.76 -29.62
N GLN A 42 -20.89 -11.59 -30.23
CA GLN A 42 -20.15 -10.38 -29.85
C GLN A 42 -20.39 -10.02 -28.37
N ASN A 43 -21.63 -10.11 -27.89
CA ASN A 43 -21.97 -9.77 -26.50
C ASN A 43 -21.32 -10.77 -25.52
N ASP A 44 -21.38 -12.07 -25.81
CA ASP A 44 -20.72 -13.09 -24.98
C ASP A 44 -19.19 -12.95 -25.03
N ALA A 45 -18.64 -12.54 -26.17
CA ALA A 45 -17.22 -12.25 -26.32
C ALA A 45 -16.80 -11.05 -25.46
N ARG A 46 -17.60 -9.99 -25.44
CA ARG A 46 -17.40 -8.82 -24.59
C ARG A 46 -17.40 -9.20 -23.10
N ILE A 47 -18.43 -9.91 -22.66
CA ILE A 47 -18.54 -10.41 -21.28
C ILE A 47 -17.34 -11.26 -20.91
N ALA A 48 -16.87 -12.13 -21.82
CA ALA A 48 -15.69 -12.95 -21.58
C ALA A 48 -14.39 -12.10 -21.48
N CYS A 49 -14.21 -11.09 -22.34
CA CYS A 49 -13.07 -10.18 -22.19
C CYS A 49 -13.11 -9.39 -20.87
N GLN A 50 -14.31 -9.01 -20.41
CA GLN A 50 -14.51 -8.37 -19.11
C GLN A 50 -14.21 -9.31 -17.95
N GLN A 51 -14.54 -10.60 -18.09
CA GLN A 51 -14.06 -11.65 -17.19
C GLN A 51 -12.54 -11.83 -17.21
N ASP A 52 -11.81 -11.31 -18.19
CA ASP A 52 -10.35 -11.33 -18.23
C ASP A 52 -9.72 -10.00 -17.75
N GLN A 53 -10.50 -9.15 -17.05
CA GLN A 53 -10.13 -7.79 -16.61
C GLN A 53 -9.80 -6.84 -17.76
N GLY A 54 -10.51 -7.03 -18.87
CA GLY A 54 -10.34 -6.26 -20.09
C GLY A 54 -11.66 -5.92 -20.75
N ASP A 55 -11.61 -5.65 -22.04
CA ASP A 55 -12.78 -5.61 -22.91
C ASP A 55 -12.36 -6.00 -24.34
N LEU A 56 -13.25 -5.97 -25.33
CA LEU A 56 -12.87 -6.18 -26.73
C LEU A 56 -11.85 -5.13 -27.19
N ALA A 57 -10.96 -5.48 -28.12
CA ALA A 57 -9.91 -4.57 -28.56
C ALA A 57 -10.45 -3.32 -29.27
N ILE A 58 -9.94 -2.16 -28.88
CA ILE A 58 -10.21 -0.83 -29.43
C ILE A 58 -9.02 -0.43 -30.28
N ILE A 59 -9.21 -0.21 -31.58
CA ILE A 59 -8.11 0.09 -32.49
C ILE A 59 -8.00 1.60 -32.69
N THR A 60 -6.88 2.18 -32.26
CA THR A 60 -6.65 3.63 -32.32
C THR A 60 -5.73 4.07 -33.47
N SER A 61 -5.09 3.12 -34.17
CA SER A 61 -4.17 3.42 -35.28
C SER A 61 -4.08 2.28 -36.31
N VAL A 62 -3.59 2.60 -37.52
CA VAL A 62 -3.36 1.62 -38.59
C VAL A 62 -2.23 0.65 -38.22
N GLU A 63 -1.23 1.13 -37.48
CA GLU A 63 -0.13 0.34 -36.94
C GLU A 63 -0.65 -0.68 -35.93
N MET A 64 -1.54 -0.26 -35.01
CA MET A 64 -2.19 -1.15 -34.06
C MET A 64 -3.07 -2.19 -34.76
N ASN A 65 -3.83 -1.78 -35.79
CA ASN A 65 -4.59 -2.74 -36.59
C ASN A 65 -3.69 -3.82 -37.20
N SER A 66 -2.53 -3.42 -37.71
CA SER A 66 -1.57 -4.35 -38.30
C SER A 66 -1.03 -5.34 -37.26
N PHE A 67 -0.70 -4.86 -36.05
CA PHE A 67 -0.29 -5.70 -34.93
C PHE A 67 -1.36 -6.73 -34.53
N LEU A 68 -2.63 -6.30 -34.39
CA LEU A 68 -3.72 -7.22 -34.04
C LEU A 68 -4.08 -8.18 -35.16
N ALA A 69 -3.91 -7.76 -36.42
CA ALA A 69 -4.20 -8.60 -37.57
C ALA A 69 -3.23 -9.79 -37.68
N ASP A 70 -1.99 -9.65 -37.21
CA ASP A 70 -1.02 -10.76 -37.15
C ASP A 70 -1.56 -11.95 -36.33
N PHE A 71 -2.32 -11.69 -35.26
CA PHE A 71 -3.00 -12.76 -34.51
C PHE A 71 -4.03 -13.50 -35.37
N THR A 72 -4.83 -12.75 -36.12
CA THR A 72 -5.89 -13.33 -36.97
C THR A 72 -5.33 -14.05 -38.20
N GLU A 73 -4.22 -13.57 -38.75
CA GLU A 73 -3.49 -14.19 -39.85
C GLU A 73 -2.92 -15.54 -39.43
N ALA A 74 -2.19 -15.57 -38.31
CA ALA A 74 -1.61 -16.80 -37.78
C ALA A 74 -2.67 -17.88 -37.44
N ALA A 75 -3.85 -17.45 -36.99
CA ALA A 75 -4.94 -18.34 -36.60
C ALA A 75 -5.97 -18.63 -37.72
N GLY A 76 -5.77 -18.12 -38.93
CA GLY A 76 -6.72 -18.24 -40.05
C GLY A 76 -8.13 -17.79 -39.68
N ALA A 77 -8.24 -16.67 -38.97
CA ALA A 77 -9.38 -16.31 -38.14
C ALA A 77 -10.12 -15.05 -38.58
N TYR A 78 -11.38 -14.97 -38.11
CA TYR A 78 -12.16 -13.75 -37.98
C TYR A 78 -12.37 -13.53 -36.49
N ALA A 79 -12.01 -12.34 -35.99
CA ALA A 79 -12.10 -12.07 -34.57
C ALA A 79 -12.87 -10.77 -34.28
N TRP A 80 -13.76 -10.82 -33.30
CA TRP A 80 -14.46 -9.65 -32.78
C TRP A 80 -13.47 -8.61 -32.27
N ILE A 81 -13.73 -7.36 -32.65
CA ILE A 81 -13.13 -6.16 -32.06
C ILE A 81 -14.25 -5.29 -31.48
N GLY A 82 -13.90 -4.26 -30.73
CA GLY A 82 -14.81 -3.44 -29.96
C GLY A 82 -15.63 -2.42 -30.76
N LEU A 83 -15.61 -2.45 -32.09
CA LEU A 83 -16.33 -1.49 -32.93
C LEU A 83 -17.75 -1.99 -33.24
N THR A 84 -18.75 -1.12 -33.08
CA THR A 84 -20.16 -1.45 -33.29
C THR A 84 -20.96 -0.18 -33.61
N ASP A 85 -22.11 -0.30 -34.27
CA ASP A 85 -23.11 0.76 -34.42
C ASP A 85 -24.47 0.39 -33.80
N THR A 86 -24.47 -0.61 -32.91
CA THR A 86 -25.68 -1.08 -32.19
C THR A 86 -26.39 0.00 -31.36
N GLN A 87 -25.69 1.06 -30.94
CA GLN A 87 -26.33 2.18 -30.24
C GLN A 87 -26.99 3.17 -31.21
N THR A 88 -26.36 3.43 -32.36
CA THR A 88 -26.85 4.36 -33.38
C THR A 88 -26.54 3.80 -34.76
N GLU A 89 -27.55 3.18 -35.38
CA GLU A 89 -27.48 2.60 -36.72
C GLU A 89 -26.75 3.50 -37.73
N GLY A 90 -25.72 2.95 -38.39
CA GLY A 90 -24.89 3.65 -39.37
C GLY A 90 -23.85 4.60 -38.77
N THR A 91 -23.73 4.67 -37.44
CA THR A 91 -22.71 5.45 -36.72
C THR A 91 -21.88 4.53 -35.84
N PHE A 92 -20.73 4.12 -36.37
CA PHE A 92 -19.81 3.24 -35.63
C PHE A 92 -19.09 3.98 -34.49
N GLU A 93 -19.09 3.33 -33.34
CA GLU A 93 -18.43 3.75 -32.11
C GLU A 93 -17.80 2.54 -31.42
N TRP A 94 -16.75 2.79 -30.66
CA TRP A 94 -16.12 1.78 -29.84
C TRP A 94 -16.95 1.52 -28.59
N ILE A 95 -16.81 0.32 -28.04
CA ILE A 95 -17.48 -0.14 -26.81
C ILE A 95 -17.22 0.73 -25.54
N ASP A 96 -16.25 1.64 -25.58
CA ASP A 96 -15.99 2.66 -24.54
C ASP A 96 -16.73 4.00 -24.77
N GLY A 97 -17.50 4.10 -25.87
CA GLY A 97 -18.25 5.27 -26.29
C GLY A 97 -17.46 6.24 -27.16
N THR A 98 -16.22 5.93 -27.53
CA THR A 98 -15.44 6.80 -28.43
C THR A 98 -15.91 6.62 -29.89
N PRO A 99 -16.16 7.71 -30.64
CA PRO A 99 -16.57 7.60 -32.04
C PRO A 99 -15.42 7.16 -32.95
N LEU A 100 -15.73 6.48 -34.06
CA LEU A 100 -14.72 6.04 -35.03
C LEU A 100 -13.99 7.24 -35.66
N ASP A 101 -12.65 7.28 -35.54
CA ASP A 101 -11.81 8.25 -36.23
C ASP A 101 -11.90 8.04 -37.75
N PRO A 102 -12.29 9.07 -38.55
CA PRO A 102 -12.34 8.98 -40.00
C PRO A 102 -11.04 8.51 -40.68
N ALA A 103 -9.87 8.72 -40.06
CA ALA A 103 -8.59 8.25 -40.56
C ALA A 103 -8.50 6.71 -40.63
N LEU A 104 -9.26 6.01 -39.80
CA LEU A 104 -9.29 4.54 -39.75
C LEU A 104 -10.22 3.92 -40.79
N ASN A 105 -10.99 4.72 -41.55
CA ASN A 105 -11.88 4.19 -42.60
C ASN A 105 -11.16 3.42 -43.71
N VAL A 106 -9.84 3.62 -43.86
CA VAL A 106 -9.00 2.84 -44.79
C VAL A 106 -8.95 1.35 -44.43
N LEU A 107 -9.31 0.99 -43.20
CA LEU A 107 -9.26 -0.38 -42.69
C LEU A 107 -10.49 -1.20 -43.08
N TRP A 108 -11.56 -0.61 -43.60
CA TRP A 108 -12.71 -1.36 -44.09
C TRP A 108 -12.40 -2.16 -45.36
N GLY A 109 -12.95 -3.36 -45.48
CA GLY A 109 -12.88 -4.15 -46.72
C GLY A 109 -13.58 -3.44 -47.88
N SER A 110 -13.26 -3.81 -49.12
CA SER A 110 -13.76 -3.19 -50.37
C SER A 110 -15.28 -3.17 -50.56
N SER A 111 -16.03 -3.80 -49.66
CA SER A 111 -17.49 -3.88 -49.67
C SER A 111 -18.03 -3.89 -48.24
N ALA A 112 -17.36 -3.21 -47.32
CA ALA A 112 -17.76 -2.99 -45.93
C ALA A 112 -17.53 -1.52 -45.56
N PRO A 113 -18.28 -0.93 -44.60
CA PRO A 113 -19.47 -1.52 -44.01
C PRO A 113 -20.61 -1.60 -45.05
N ASN A 114 -21.31 -2.72 -45.12
CA ASN A 114 -22.40 -2.94 -46.09
C ASN A 114 -23.78 -3.12 -45.47
N ASN A 115 -23.84 -3.26 -44.14
CA ASN A 115 -25.07 -3.44 -43.39
C ASN A 115 -25.98 -4.53 -43.96
N ASP A 116 -25.39 -5.66 -44.41
CA ASP A 116 -26.12 -6.76 -45.04
C ASP A 116 -26.88 -7.60 -43.99
N ASN A 117 -28.13 -7.23 -43.71
CA ASN A 117 -29.02 -7.83 -42.69
C ASN A 117 -28.81 -7.33 -41.25
N ASN A 118 -28.64 -6.01 -41.04
CA ASN A 118 -28.43 -5.41 -39.70
C ASN A 118 -27.13 -5.94 -39.06
N GLU A 119 -26.04 -5.74 -39.79
CA GLU A 119 -24.71 -6.19 -39.37
C GLU A 119 -24.05 -5.13 -38.50
N ASP A 120 -24.34 -5.18 -37.20
CA ASP A 120 -24.01 -4.04 -36.33
C ASP A 120 -22.67 -4.19 -35.57
N CYS A 121 -21.94 -5.28 -35.80
CA CYS A 121 -20.73 -5.65 -35.06
C CYS A 121 -19.56 -5.93 -35.99
N VAL A 122 -18.35 -5.57 -35.59
CA VAL A 122 -17.19 -5.60 -36.50
C VAL A 122 -16.19 -6.71 -36.14
N VAL A 123 -15.72 -7.42 -37.17
CA VAL A 123 -14.60 -8.36 -37.07
C VAL A 123 -13.36 -7.87 -37.81
N LEU A 124 -12.20 -8.15 -37.23
CA LEU A 124 -10.91 -8.08 -37.90
C LEU A 124 -10.63 -9.39 -38.64
N ARG A 125 -10.24 -9.28 -39.92
CA ARG A 125 -9.93 -10.41 -40.80
C ARG A 125 -8.42 -10.65 -40.92
N ALA A 126 -8.04 -11.88 -41.27
CA ALA A 126 -6.65 -12.28 -41.55
C ALA A 126 -5.94 -11.42 -42.63
N ASN A 127 -6.68 -10.79 -43.54
CA ASN A 127 -6.13 -9.87 -44.54
C ASN A 127 -6.08 -8.40 -44.06
N ARG A 128 -6.11 -8.17 -42.74
CA ARG A 128 -5.91 -6.87 -42.07
C ARG A 128 -7.03 -5.84 -42.27
N VAL A 129 -8.17 -6.25 -42.82
CA VAL A 129 -9.33 -5.36 -43.02
C VAL A 129 -10.49 -5.73 -42.09
N TRP A 130 -11.35 -4.76 -41.86
CA TRP A 130 -12.58 -4.88 -41.09
C TRP A 130 -13.75 -5.32 -41.95
N ASN A 131 -14.71 -5.98 -41.31
CA ASN A 131 -16.02 -6.25 -41.87
C ASN A 131 -17.05 -6.19 -40.76
N ASP A 132 -18.13 -5.46 -41.01
CA ASP A 132 -19.36 -5.57 -40.25
C ASP A 132 -19.99 -6.94 -40.51
N VAL A 133 -20.50 -7.57 -39.46
CA VAL A 133 -21.20 -8.85 -39.50
C VAL A 133 -22.30 -8.87 -38.45
N SER A 134 -23.30 -9.74 -38.63
CA SER A 134 -24.32 -9.94 -37.58
C SER A 134 -23.70 -10.33 -36.23
N CYS A 135 -24.02 -9.56 -35.19
CA CYS A 135 -23.55 -9.70 -33.80
C CYS A 135 -23.82 -11.09 -33.18
N PHE A 136 -24.84 -11.80 -33.69
CA PHE A 136 -25.26 -13.11 -33.21
C PHE A 136 -24.46 -14.26 -33.81
N THR A 137 -23.60 -14.00 -34.78
CA THR A 137 -22.74 -15.04 -35.33
C THR A 137 -21.63 -15.40 -34.35
N THR A 138 -21.19 -16.65 -34.33
CA THR A 138 -20.06 -17.05 -33.50
C THR A 138 -18.74 -16.75 -34.20
N LYS A 139 -17.84 -16.04 -33.52
CA LYS A 139 -16.49 -15.69 -33.99
C LYS A 139 -15.49 -15.79 -32.83
N LYS A 140 -14.20 -15.84 -33.17
CA LYS A 140 -13.10 -15.68 -32.19
C LYS A 140 -13.14 -14.25 -31.64
N ARG A 141 -12.37 -13.92 -30.61
CA ARG A 141 -12.33 -12.55 -30.06
C ARG A 141 -10.91 -12.10 -29.74
N ILE A 142 -10.65 -10.81 -29.94
CA ILE A 142 -9.43 -10.18 -29.44
C ILE A 142 -9.83 -9.36 -28.22
N CYS A 143 -9.30 -9.74 -27.06
CA CYS A 143 -9.45 -8.96 -25.85
C CYS A 143 -8.25 -8.04 -25.67
N GLN A 144 -8.51 -6.86 -25.10
CA GLN A 144 -7.50 -5.95 -24.58
C GLN A 144 -7.66 -5.82 -23.06
N ARG A 145 -6.57 -5.59 -22.33
CA ARG A 145 -6.62 -5.22 -20.92
C ARG A 145 -5.48 -4.25 -20.59
N PRO A 146 -5.63 -3.38 -19.57
CA PRO A 146 -4.52 -2.59 -19.06
C PRO A 146 -3.35 -3.48 -18.66
N ASN A 147 -2.11 -3.04 -18.93
CA ASN A 147 -0.92 -3.80 -18.60
C ASN A 147 -0.67 -3.90 -17.07
N ASP A 148 -1.21 -2.96 -16.30
CA ASP A 148 -1.16 -2.85 -14.85
C ASP A 148 -2.34 -3.52 -14.12
N ALA A 149 -3.30 -4.09 -14.87
CA ALA A 149 -4.42 -4.80 -14.28
C ALA A 149 -3.91 -6.02 -13.47
N PRO A 150 -4.42 -6.27 -12.25
CA PRO A 150 -4.00 -7.40 -11.41
C PRO A 150 -4.08 -8.76 -12.12
N LEU A 151 -3.17 -9.68 -11.82
CA LEU A 151 -3.31 -11.07 -12.26
C LEU A 151 -4.34 -11.80 -11.39
N ARG A 152 -5.12 -12.73 -11.97
CA ARG A 152 -6.11 -13.57 -11.27
C ARG A 152 -5.55 -14.87 -10.74
N CYS A 153 -4.46 -15.32 -11.37
CA CYS A 153 -3.75 -16.54 -11.05
C CYS A 153 -2.27 -16.23 -10.94
N ASP A 154 -1.61 -17.01 -10.10
CA ASP A 154 -0.17 -16.95 -9.90
C ASP A 154 0.57 -17.64 -11.04
N GLU A 155 0.58 -16.98 -12.20
CA GLU A 155 1.19 -17.48 -13.43
C GLU A 155 2.70 -17.69 -13.30
N ALA A 156 3.37 -16.91 -12.44
CA ALA A 156 4.78 -17.11 -12.12
C ALA A 156 5.03 -18.51 -11.53
N ASN A 157 4.10 -19.01 -10.72
CA ASN A 157 4.10 -20.39 -10.23
C ASN A 157 3.42 -21.39 -11.17
N GLY A 158 3.16 -21.04 -12.43
CA GLY A 158 2.55 -21.93 -13.41
C GLY A 158 1.05 -22.18 -13.20
N TRP A 159 0.36 -21.32 -12.43
CA TRP A 159 -1.10 -21.31 -12.39
C TRP A 159 -1.67 -20.50 -13.54
N VAL A 160 -2.46 -21.11 -14.40
CA VAL A 160 -3.05 -20.47 -15.58
C VAL A 160 -4.55 -20.30 -15.37
N SER A 161 -5.10 -19.11 -15.69
CA SER A 161 -6.55 -18.89 -15.65
C SER A 161 -7.24 -19.55 -16.85
N ALA A 162 -8.33 -20.26 -16.59
CA ALA A 162 -9.30 -20.72 -17.57
C ALA A 162 -10.65 -20.91 -16.89
N GLY A 163 -11.77 -20.60 -17.56
CA GLY A 163 -13.11 -20.84 -17.00
C GLY A 163 -13.40 -20.13 -15.67
N GLY A 164 -12.68 -19.04 -15.35
CA GLY A 164 -12.81 -18.34 -14.07
C GLY A 164 -12.16 -19.05 -12.87
N LYS A 165 -11.23 -19.98 -13.12
CA LYS A 165 -10.43 -20.68 -12.10
C LYS A 165 -8.96 -20.72 -12.47
N CYS A 166 -8.12 -20.90 -11.45
CA CYS A 166 -6.68 -21.12 -11.64
C CYS A 166 -6.37 -22.60 -11.72
N HIS A 167 -5.55 -22.98 -12.70
CA HIS A 167 -5.20 -24.37 -12.99
C HIS A 167 -3.69 -24.58 -13.04
N LYS A 168 -3.19 -25.66 -12.45
CA LYS A 168 -1.76 -26.00 -12.50
C LYS A 168 -1.54 -27.49 -12.72
N PHE A 169 -0.79 -27.82 -13.76
CA PHE A 169 -0.31 -29.18 -14.00
C PHE A 169 0.70 -29.61 -12.94
N GLN A 170 0.53 -30.82 -12.41
CA GLN A 170 1.43 -31.41 -11.43
C GLN A 170 2.26 -32.51 -12.09
N ASP A 171 3.58 -32.29 -12.16
CA ASP A 171 4.53 -33.23 -12.73
C ASP A 171 4.90 -34.36 -11.74
N LEU A 172 3.89 -34.92 -11.06
CA LEU A 172 4.03 -36.04 -10.16
C LEU A 172 2.86 -37.01 -10.35
N ALA A 173 3.14 -38.30 -10.35
CA ALA A 173 2.12 -39.32 -10.59
C ALA A 173 1.60 -39.90 -9.27
N ASN A 174 0.28 -39.84 -9.06
CA ASN A 174 -0.39 -40.34 -7.88
C ASN A 174 -1.60 -41.22 -8.24
N ALA A 175 -2.06 -42.03 -7.27
CA ALA A 175 -3.41 -42.60 -7.31
C ALA A 175 -4.46 -41.48 -7.19
N TRP A 176 -5.67 -41.68 -7.70
CA TRP A 176 -6.69 -40.62 -7.79
C TRP A 176 -7.00 -39.99 -6.41
N ASP A 177 -7.18 -40.81 -5.37
CA ASP A 177 -7.48 -40.35 -4.01
C ASP A 177 -6.31 -39.56 -3.37
N ASP A 178 -5.06 -39.86 -3.75
CA ASP A 178 -3.87 -39.15 -3.26
C ASP A 178 -3.58 -37.88 -4.08
N ALA A 179 -3.88 -37.89 -5.39
CA ALA A 179 -3.83 -36.71 -6.25
C ALA A 179 -4.84 -35.65 -5.80
N ARG A 180 -6.07 -36.07 -5.46
CA ARG A 180 -7.08 -35.19 -4.89
C ARG A 180 -6.65 -34.59 -3.56
N ARG A 181 -6.16 -35.43 -2.64
CA ARG A 181 -5.65 -34.97 -1.35
C ARG A 181 -4.51 -33.98 -1.50
N TYR A 182 -3.60 -34.22 -2.46
CA TYR A 182 -2.50 -33.31 -2.77
C TYR A 182 -2.98 -31.89 -3.13
N CYS A 183 -4.03 -31.79 -3.97
CA CYS A 183 -4.63 -30.50 -4.33
C CYS A 183 -5.38 -29.87 -3.15
N GLN A 184 -6.12 -30.66 -2.36
CA GLN A 184 -6.88 -30.19 -1.19
C GLN A 184 -6.00 -29.67 -0.05
N GLU A 185 -4.84 -30.28 0.18
CA GLU A 185 -3.83 -29.78 1.11
C GLU A 185 -3.22 -28.44 0.65
N ARG A 186 -3.49 -28.00 -0.58
CA ARG A 186 -2.99 -26.77 -1.20
C ARG A 186 -4.11 -25.84 -1.64
N ASP A 187 -5.24 -25.88 -0.92
CA ASP A 187 -6.38 -24.99 -1.10
C ASP A 187 -7.00 -25.06 -2.52
N GLY A 188 -7.05 -26.28 -3.07
CA GLY A 188 -7.65 -26.57 -4.37
C GLY A 188 -8.31 -27.93 -4.41
N ASP A 189 -8.69 -28.39 -5.59
CA ASP A 189 -9.14 -29.76 -5.84
C ASP A 189 -8.60 -30.21 -7.20
N LEU A 190 -8.85 -31.45 -7.61
CA LEU A 190 -8.61 -31.87 -8.99
C LEU A 190 -9.52 -31.08 -9.95
N ILE A 191 -9.01 -30.76 -11.14
CA ILE A 191 -9.77 -30.00 -12.15
C ILE A 191 -11.16 -30.60 -12.41
N SER A 192 -12.17 -29.73 -12.36
CA SER A 192 -13.57 -29.99 -12.65
C SER A 192 -13.92 -29.27 -13.95
N ILE A 193 -13.81 -29.98 -15.07
CA ILE A 193 -14.05 -29.39 -16.40
C ILE A 193 -15.55 -29.07 -16.55
N GLN A 194 -15.89 -27.78 -16.56
CA GLN A 194 -17.26 -27.25 -16.69
C GLN A 194 -17.44 -26.36 -17.92
N SER A 195 -16.34 -25.98 -18.59
CA SER A 195 -16.31 -25.10 -19.75
C SER A 195 -15.43 -25.66 -20.89
N SER A 196 -15.65 -25.16 -22.10
CA SER A 196 -14.77 -25.46 -23.24
C SER A 196 -13.35 -24.93 -23.04
N GLU A 197 -13.18 -23.87 -22.23
CA GLU A 197 -11.90 -23.27 -21.92
C GLU A 197 -11.07 -24.19 -21.01
N GLU A 198 -11.67 -24.75 -19.96
CA GLU A 198 -11.05 -25.75 -19.09
C GLU A 198 -10.75 -27.05 -19.85
N GLN A 199 -11.67 -27.50 -20.72
CA GLN A 199 -11.46 -28.68 -21.57
C GLN A 199 -10.24 -28.50 -22.49
N ASN A 200 -10.15 -27.35 -23.16
CA ASN A 200 -9.02 -27.03 -24.03
C ASN A 200 -7.71 -26.93 -23.25
N LEU A 201 -7.73 -26.29 -22.08
CA LEU A 201 -6.54 -26.20 -21.22
C LEU A 201 -6.07 -27.59 -20.78
N ALA A 202 -6.98 -28.42 -20.28
CA ALA A 202 -6.67 -29.77 -19.83
C ALA A 202 -6.10 -30.62 -20.96
N PHE A 203 -6.67 -30.53 -22.16
CA PHE A 203 -6.15 -31.19 -23.35
C PHE A 203 -4.74 -30.72 -23.72
N VAL A 204 -4.51 -29.41 -23.77
CA VAL A 204 -3.18 -28.85 -24.10
C VAL A 204 -2.14 -29.28 -23.07
N LEU A 205 -2.45 -29.22 -21.77
CA LEU A 205 -1.55 -29.64 -20.71
C LEU A 205 -1.25 -31.14 -20.78
N ALA A 206 -2.25 -31.98 -21.07
CA ALA A 206 -2.06 -33.42 -21.30
C ALA A 206 -1.18 -33.68 -22.54
N GLN A 207 -1.43 -32.96 -23.64
CA GLN A 207 -0.75 -33.15 -24.92
C GLN A 207 0.72 -32.70 -24.87
N VAL A 208 0.99 -31.50 -24.34
CA VAL A 208 2.35 -30.94 -24.22
C VAL A 208 3.23 -31.84 -23.37
N ASN A 209 2.67 -32.43 -22.32
CA ASN A 209 3.39 -33.35 -21.44
C ASN A 209 3.40 -34.80 -21.96
N GLN A 210 2.60 -35.13 -22.99
CA GLN A 210 2.39 -36.49 -23.53
C GLN A 210 1.87 -37.48 -22.48
N GLU A 211 0.99 -37.01 -21.60
CA GLU A 211 0.58 -37.74 -20.40
C GLU A 211 -0.93 -37.91 -20.35
N SER A 212 -1.35 -39.03 -19.78
CA SER A 212 -2.72 -39.20 -19.31
C SER A 212 -2.87 -38.53 -17.94
N ILE A 213 -3.90 -37.73 -17.75
CA ILE A 213 -4.05 -36.92 -16.53
C ILE A 213 -5.33 -37.25 -15.77
N TRP A 214 -5.27 -37.25 -14.43
CA TRP A 214 -6.47 -37.31 -13.61
C TRP A 214 -7.25 -36.01 -13.67
N ILE A 215 -8.58 -36.15 -13.73
CA ILE A 215 -9.55 -35.07 -13.53
C ILE A 215 -10.43 -35.41 -12.32
N GLY A 216 -11.09 -34.40 -11.76
CA GLY A 216 -11.92 -34.48 -10.54
C GLY A 216 -13.26 -35.19 -10.72
N ALA A 217 -13.33 -36.24 -11.55
CA ALA A 217 -14.55 -37.02 -11.80
C ALA A 217 -14.39 -38.48 -11.34
N THR A 218 -15.33 -38.96 -10.53
CA THR A 218 -15.43 -40.35 -10.05
C THR A 218 -16.89 -40.73 -9.79
N ASP A 219 -17.21 -42.01 -9.95
CA ASP A 219 -18.52 -42.57 -9.58
C ASP A 219 -18.69 -42.80 -8.06
N LYS A 220 -17.62 -42.63 -7.27
CA LYS A 220 -17.62 -42.76 -5.81
C LYS A 220 -18.28 -41.57 -5.09
N VAL A 221 -18.47 -40.45 -5.77
CA VAL A 221 -19.05 -39.22 -5.20
C VAL A 221 -20.49 -39.06 -5.69
N ILE A 222 -21.46 -39.43 -4.84
CA ILE A 222 -22.88 -39.17 -5.07
C ILE A 222 -23.10 -37.66 -4.93
N GLY A 223 -23.24 -36.94 -6.05
CA GLY A 223 -23.54 -35.50 -6.01
C GLY A 223 -23.19 -34.69 -7.24
N ILE A 224 -22.27 -35.14 -8.11
CA ILE A 224 -22.00 -34.46 -9.39
C ILE A 224 -23.01 -34.94 -10.44
N CYS A 225 -24.29 -34.68 -10.21
CA CYS A 225 -25.30 -34.70 -11.27
C CYS A 225 -25.29 -33.33 -11.94
N GLY A 226 -24.22 -33.06 -12.70
CA GLY A 226 -23.98 -31.78 -13.37
C GLY A 226 -23.36 -31.95 -14.74
N PHE A 227 -23.65 -33.04 -15.46
CA PHE A 227 -23.24 -33.22 -16.87
C PHE A 227 -24.16 -32.43 -17.82
N GLY A 228 -24.45 -31.17 -17.47
CA GLY A 228 -25.22 -30.26 -18.30
C GLY A 228 -24.33 -29.63 -19.37
N THR A 229 -23.77 -30.43 -20.27
CA THR A 229 -23.15 -30.12 -21.61
C THR A 229 -21.95 -31.01 -21.97
N ALA A 230 -21.23 -31.60 -21.01
CA ALA A 230 -20.01 -32.40 -21.25
C ALA A 230 -20.22 -33.85 -21.74
N ALA A 231 -21.38 -34.17 -22.33
CA ALA A 231 -21.68 -35.52 -22.82
C ALA A 231 -20.91 -35.91 -24.10
N SER A 232 -20.23 -34.97 -24.77
CA SER A 232 -19.56 -35.14 -26.06
C SER A 232 -18.10 -35.61 -25.99
N HIS A 233 -17.50 -35.74 -24.81
CA HIS A 233 -16.06 -36.02 -24.66
C HIS A 233 -15.74 -37.44 -24.15
N TRP A 234 -16.68 -38.38 -24.16
CA TRP A 234 -16.46 -39.73 -23.61
C TRP A 234 -15.95 -40.72 -24.64
N PHE A 235 -14.84 -41.40 -24.33
CA PHE A 235 -14.37 -42.60 -25.05
C PHE A 235 -14.77 -43.88 -24.31
N PHE A 236 -15.13 -44.94 -25.05
CA PHE A 236 -15.68 -46.19 -24.50
C PHE A 236 -14.74 -46.92 -23.50
N SER A 237 -15.36 -47.54 -22.48
CA SER A 237 -14.76 -47.91 -21.19
C SER A 237 -13.66 -48.99 -21.19
N LEU A 238 -12.59 -48.75 -20.45
CA LEU A 238 -11.57 -49.76 -20.05
C LEU A 238 -11.83 -50.39 -18.65
N GLY A 239 -12.93 -50.02 -17.99
CA GLY A 239 -13.25 -50.43 -16.62
C GLY A 239 -12.56 -49.57 -15.56
N GLY A 240 -13.28 -49.30 -14.46
CA GLY A 240 -12.81 -48.45 -13.35
C GLY A 240 -13.80 -47.34 -13.00
N ASN A 241 -13.52 -46.66 -11.88
CA ASN A 241 -14.44 -45.78 -11.15
C ASN A 241 -13.96 -44.31 -11.11
N CYS A 242 -12.76 -44.04 -11.64
CA CYS A 242 -12.12 -42.74 -11.67
C CYS A 242 -11.83 -42.34 -13.11
N VAL A 243 -11.97 -41.06 -13.42
CA VAL A 243 -11.89 -40.53 -14.79
C VAL A 243 -10.58 -39.78 -14.98
N GLY A 244 -9.92 -40.04 -16.11
CA GLY A 244 -8.80 -39.22 -16.58
C GLY A 244 -8.95 -38.92 -18.06
N ILE A 245 -8.24 -37.92 -18.55
CA ILE A 245 -8.04 -37.73 -19.99
C ILE A 245 -6.97 -38.75 -20.39
N LEU A 246 -7.37 -39.78 -21.15
CA LEU A 246 -6.52 -40.94 -21.45
C LEU A 246 -5.92 -40.89 -22.85
N ASP A 247 -6.50 -40.13 -23.77
CA ASP A 247 -6.11 -40.14 -25.17
C ASP A 247 -5.82 -38.72 -25.70
N THR A 248 -4.53 -38.41 -25.83
CA THR A 248 -4.05 -37.16 -26.46
C THR A 248 -4.17 -37.18 -27.99
N SER A 249 -4.55 -38.32 -28.60
CA SER A 249 -4.73 -38.47 -30.05
C SER A 249 -6.15 -38.15 -30.54
N ASN A 250 -7.15 -38.11 -29.65
CA ASN A 250 -8.56 -37.83 -29.96
C ASN A 250 -9.10 -36.60 -29.20
N ASN A 251 -8.43 -35.45 -29.35
CA ASN A 251 -8.92 -34.14 -28.86
C ASN A 251 -9.27 -34.07 -27.35
N GLY A 252 -8.61 -34.89 -26.51
CA GLY A 252 -8.74 -34.83 -25.05
C GLY A 252 -9.98 -35.54 -24.47
N GLU A 253 -10.45 -36.60 -25.12
CA GLU A 253 -11.54 -37.42 -24.60
C GLU A 253 -11.24 -38.06 -23.23
N TRP A 254 -12.29 -38.15 -22.42
CA TRP A 254 -12.32 -38.69 -21.07
C TRP A 254 -12.54 -40.20 -21.13
N SER A 255 -11.83 -40.95 -20.30
CA SER A 255 -12.07 -42.37 -20.11
C SER A 255 -11.85 -42.80 -18.67
N THR A 256 -12.52 -43.88 -18.29
CA THR A 256 -12.39 -44.49 -16.97
C THR A 256 -11.10 -45.27 -16.83
N ALA A 257 -10.50 -45.24 -15.64
CA ALA A 257 -9.38 -46.08 -15.26
C ALA A 257 -9.51 -46.55 -13.79
N PRO A 258 -8.78 -47.61 -13.38
CA PRO A 258 -8.67 -47.97 -11.98
C PRO A 258 -8.13 -46.80 -11.15
N CYS A 259 -8.81 -46.44 -10.05
CA CYS A 259 -8.39 -45.32 -9.19
C CYS A 259 -6.99 -45.49 -8.59
N THR A 260 -6.45 -46.70 -8.56
CA THR A 260 -5.10 -47.04 -8.09
C THR A 260 -4.01 -46.80 -9.13
N SER A 261 -4.38 -46.51 -10.39
CA SER A 261 -3.41 -46.16 -11.43
C SER A 261 -2.65 -44.89 -11.05
N GLN A 262 -1.34 -44.90 -11.27
CA GLN A 262 -0.50 -43.72 -11.07
C GLN A 262 -0.60 -42.84 -12.31
N ARG A 263 -1.13 -41.62 -12.17
CA ARG A 263 -1.18 -40.63 -13.26
C ARG A 263 -0.84 -39.25 -12.73
N LYS A 264 -0.30 -38.41 -13.62
CA LYS A 264 -0.17 -36.97 -13.38
C LYS A 264 -1.56 -36.33 -13.34
N PHE A 265 -1.66 -35.11 -12.88
CA PHE A 265 -2.95 -34.48 -12.61
C PHE A 265 -2.89 -32.97 -12.68
N ILE A 266 -4.06 -32.33 -12.78
CA ILE A 266 -4.19 -30.87 -12.74
C ILE A 266 -4.95 -30.52 -11.47
N CYS A 267 -4.39 -29.62 -10.67
CA CYS A 267 -5.11 -28.98 -9.58
C CYS A 267 -5.83 -27.72 -10.10
N GLU A 268 -7.04 -27.48 -9.61
CA GLU A 268 -7.76 -26.23 -9.75
C GLU A 268 -7.93 -25.54 -8.39
N LYS A 269 -8.07 -24.22 -8.39
CA LYS A 269 -8.52 -23.43 -7.23
C LYS A 269 -9.26 -22.18 -7.71
N ASP A 270 -10.00 -21.57 -6.80
CA ASP A 270 -10.69 -20.30 -7.08
C ASP A 270 -9.68 -19.19 -7.40
N GLU A 271 -10.08 -18.26 -8.26
CA GLU A 271 -9.26 -17.08 -8.57
C GLU A 271 -9.04 -16.23 -7.31
N GLY A 272 -7.78 -15.87 -7.09
CA GLY A 272 -7.40 -14.94 -6.03
C GLY A 272 -7.33 -13.53 -6.60
N VAL A 273 -8.17 -12.62 -6.10
CA VAL A 273 -8.13 -11.22 -6.55
C VAL A 273 -7.33 -10.40 -5.55
N CYS A 274 -6.25 -9.80 -6.03
CA CYS A 274 -5.53 -8.77 -5.30
C CYS A 274 -6.20 -7.41 -5.49
N PRO A 275 -6.01 -6.47 -4.54
CA PRO A 275 -6.46 -5.11 -4.73
C PRO A 275 -5.93 -4.47 -6.03
N SER A 276 -6.61 -3.43 -6.51
CA SER A 276 -6.16 -2.70 -7.70
C SER A 276 -4.72 -2.18 -7.52
N GLY A 277 -3.86 -2.43 -8.50
CA GLY A 277 -2.43 -2.10 -8.45
C GLY A 277 -1.54 -3.11 -7.71
N TRP A 278 -2.10 -4.20 -7.16
CA TRP A 278 -1.35 -5.27 -6.50
C TRP A 278 -1.24 -6.52 -7.40
N ARG A 279 -0.10 -7.22 -7.34
CA ARG A 279 0.19 -8.43 -8.12
C ARG A 279 0.11 -9.67 -7.26
N ILE A 280 -0.55 -10.72 -7.74
CA ILE A 280 -0.64 -12.01 -7.03
C ILE A 280 0.61 -12.87 -7.27
N HIS A 281 1.15 -13.45 -6.21
CA HIS A 281 2.16 -14.50 -6.27
C HIS A 281 2.17 -15.31 -4.96
N GLY A 282 2.31 -16.63 -5.00
CA GLY A 282 2.40 -17.49 -3.82
C GLY A 282 1.19 -17.45 -2.87
N GLY A 283 0.01 -17.03 -3.33
CA GLY A 283 -1.15 -16.78 -2.46
C GLY A 283 -1.07 -15.47 -1.67
N GLN A 284 -0.17 -14.58 -2.07
CA GLN A 284 0.05 -13.25 -1.53
C GLN A 284 -0.14 -12.22 -2.64
N CYS A 285 -0.38 -10.98 -2.25
CA CYS A 285 -0.50 -9.81 -3.09
C CYS A 285 0.67 -8.87 -2.79
N TYR A 286 1.28 -8.31 -3.83
CA TYR A 286 2.44 -7.42 -3.72
C TYR A 286 2.19 -6.09 -4.41
N GLN A 287 2.56 -4.99 -3.76
CA GLN A 287 2.56 -3.65 -4.33
C GLN A 287 4.01 -3.16 -4.47
N PHE A 288 4.36 -2.70 -5.67
CA PHE A 288 5.71 -2.25 -5.99
C PHE A 288 5.73 -0.73 -6.07
N ASN A 289 6.36 -0.09 -5.09
CA ASN A 289 6.40 1.37 -4.94
C ASN A 289 7.73 1.91 -5.46
N THR A 290 7.77 2.27 -6.75
CA THR A 290 8.98 2.67 -7.48
C THR A 290 9.16 4.18 -7.63
N TYR A 291 8.09 4.96 -7.45
CA TYR A 291 8.06 6.42 -7.69
C TYR A 291 8.15 7.27 -6.43
N SER A 292 8.01 6.64 -5.28
CA SER A 292 8.00 7.30 -3.98
C SER A 292 9.08 6.67 -3.12
N ALA A 293 10.34 6.97 -3.44
CA ALA A 293 11.46 6.50 -2.64
C ALA A 293 11.33 7.07 -1.22
N MET A 294 11.43 6.20 -0.22
CA MET A 294 11.22 6.51 1.18
C MET A 294 12.28 5.82 2.03
N SER A 295 12.49 6.29 3.27
CA SER A 295 13.23 5.50 4.25
C SER A 295 12.50 4.18 4.52
N TRP A 296 13.21 3.20 5.07
CA TRP A 296 12.61 1.91 5.39
C TRP A 296 11.44 2.02 6.38
N THR A 297 11.56 2.92 7.36
CA THR A 297 10.53 3.24 8.37
C THR A 297 9.26 3.83 7.76
N ASP A 298 9.41 4.82 6.86
CA ASP A 298 8.29 5.44 6.16
C ASP A 298 7.64 4.44 5.19
N ALA A 299 8.45 3.60 4.54
CA ALA A 299 7.97 2.50 3.71
C ALA A 299 7.19 1.46 4.52
N LYS A 300 7.70 1.08 5.70
CA LYS A 300 7.01 0.20 6.66
C LYS A 300 5.67 0.79 7.06
N HIS A 301 5.67 2.05 7.51
CA HIS A 301 4.45 2.74 7.91
C HIS A 301 3.45 2.81 6.75
N THR A 302 3.91 3.12 5.53
CA THR A 302 3.08 3.17 4.33
C THR A 302 2.42 1.82 4.00
N CYS A 303 3.12 0.70 4.20
CA CYS A 303 2.49 -0.62 4.05
C CYS A 303 1.49 -0.89 5.18
N GLU A 304 1.83 -0.57 6.43
CA GLU A 304 0.99 -0.84 7.61
C GLU A 304 -0.32 -0.07 7.60
N VAL A 305 -0.33 1.20 7.19
CA VAL A 305 -1.57 1.98 7.07
C VAL A 305 -2.51 1.43 5.99
N GLN A 306 -1.99 0.70 5.00
CA GLN A 306 -2.78 -0.03 4.01
C GLN A 306 -3.29 -1.39 4.51
N GLY A 307 -2.90 -1.82 5.72
CA GLY A 307 -3.19 -3.15 6.25
C GLY A 307 -2.22 -4.23 5.74
N ALA A 308 -1.09 -3.83 5.15
CA ALA A 308 -0.05 -4.69 4.61
C ALA A 308 1.25 -4.58 5.43
N PHE A 309 2.28 -5.32 5.04
CA PHE A 309 3.63 -5.20 5.61
C PHE A 309 4.66 -4.98 4.50
N LEU A 310 5.84 -4.46 4.83
CA LEU A 310 6.97 -4.57 3.91
C LEU A 310 7.25 -6.05 3.62
N ALA A 311 7.54 -6.35 2.36
CA ALA A 311 7.50 -7.71 1.86
C ALA A 311 8.46 -8.65 2.61
N SER A 312 7.89 -9.70 3.21
CA SER A 312 8.61 -10.87 3.68
C SER A 312 8.87 -11.86 2.55
N ILE A 313 10.03 -12.54 2.54
CA ILE A 313 10.41 -13.51 1.50
C ILE A 313 10.74 -14.86 2.14
N PHE A 314 10.03 -15.91 1.76
CA PHE A 314 10.15 -17.25 2.34
C PHE A 314 10.63 -18.31 1.35
N SER A 315 10.89 -17.96 0.08
CA SER A 315 11.39 -18.90 -0.91
C SER A 315 12.20 -18.24 -2.04
N GLU A 316 13.00 -19.05 -2.74
CA GLU A 316 13.73 -18.65 -3.94
C GLU A 316 12.79 -18.20 -5.07
N ASP A 317 11.65 -18.86 -5.20
CA ASP A 317 10.61 -18.53 -6.18
C ASP A 317 10.04 -17.13 -5.93
N GLU A 318 9.65 -16.85 -4.68
CA GLU A 318 9.16 -15.53 -4.25
C GLU A 318 10.23 -14.43 -4.42
N ASN A 319 11.48 -14.75 -4.09
CA ASN A 319 12.61 -13.83 -4.28
C ASN A 319 12.75 -13.44 -5.75
N MET A 320 12.74 -14.44 -6.65
CA MET A 320 12.89 -14.20 -8.07
C MET A 320 11.66 -13.52 -8.67
N PHE A 321 10.44 -13.82 -8.17
CA PHE A 321 9.25 -13.08 -8.57
C PHE A 321 9.44 -11.58 -8.35
N ILE A 322 9.91 -11.16 -7.16
CA ILE A 322 10.17 -9.75 -6.84
C ILE A 322 11.21 -9.16 -7.80
N VAL A 323 12.36 -9.82 -8.00
CA VAL A 323 13.43 -9.34 -8.91
C VAL A 323 12.91 -9.05 -10.31
N HIS A 324 12.17 -10.00 -10.90
CA HIS A 324 11.69 -9.87 -12.28
C HIS A 324 10.65 -8.75 -12.46
N GLN A 325 10.08 -8.21 -11.38
CA GLN A 325 9.20 -7.04 -11.48
C GLN A 325 9.97 -5.75 -11.81
N PHE A 326 11.29 -5.74 -11.65
CA PHE A 326 12.16 -4.59 -11.86
C PHE A 326 13.07 -4.72 -13.09
N ASP A 327 13.00 -5.81 -13.87
CA ASP A 327 13.85 -6.06 -15.05
C ASP A 327 14.00 -4.81 -15.95
N ASP A 328 12.87 -4.16 -16.26
CA ASP A 328 12.83 -3.01 -17.18
C ASP A 328 13.18 -1.67 -16.48
N LEU A 329 13.16 -1.64 -15.14
CA LEU A 329 13.41 -0.47 -14.29
C LEU A 329 14.88 -0.30 -13.91
N THR A 330 15.69 -1.35 -14.05
CA THR A 330 17.15 -1.27 -13.90
C THR A 330 17.78 -0.23 -14.84
N SER A 331 17.20 -0.09 -16.04
CA SER A 331 17.66 0.84 -17.08
C SER A 331 17.53 2.32 -16.70
N ILE A 332 16.70 2.65 -15.71
CA ILE A 332 16.49 4.01 -15.19
C ILE A 332 17.09 4.21 -13.78
N GLY A 333 17.91 3.27 -13.31
CA GLY A 333 18.69 3.41 -12.07
C GLY A 333 18.08 2.82 -10.80
N ILE A 334 16.98 2.06 -10.89
CA ILE A 334 16.42 1.35 -9.73
C ILE A 334 17.16 0.02 -9.59
N THR A 335 18.06 -0.07 -8.61
CA THR A 335 18.92 -1.25 -8.38
C THR A 335 18.71 -1.93 -7.04
N ASP A 336 18.28 -1.17 -6.03
CA ASP A 336 18.08 -1.65 -4.68
C ASP A 336 16.65 -1.35 -4.25
N VAL A 337 16.03 -2.25 -3.50
CA VAL A 337 14.62 -2.14 -3.11
C VAL A 337 14.47 -2.59 -1.66
N TRP A 338 13.78 -1.81 -0.84
CA TRP A 338 13.47 -2.20 0.54
C TRP A 338 12.55 -3.42 0.58
N ILE A 339 12.94 -4.39 1.40
CA ILE A 339 12.13 -5.53 1.82
C ILE A 339 11.97 -5.50 3.35
N GLY A 340 11.06 -6.29 3.89
CA GLY A 340 10.66 -6.16 5.29
C GLY A 340 11.67 -6.64 6.33
N ILE A 341 12.84 -7.14 5.95
CA ILE A 341 13.83 -7.65 6.92
C ILE A 341 14.63 -6.49 7.50
N SER A 342 14.74 -6.43 8.82
CA SER A 342 15.54 -5.43 9.54
C SER A 342 15.86 -5.96 10.93
N ASP A 343 16.85 -5.37 11.59
CA ASP A 343 17.06 -5.55 13.03
C ASP A 343 16.49 -4.38 13.86
N TYR A 344 15.60 -3.60 13.26
CA TYR A 344 15.02 -2.37 13.81
C TYR A 344 14.45 -2.52 15.24
N THR A 345 13.92 -3.70 15.58
CA THR A 345 13.35 -3.98 16.92
C THR A 345 14.40 -4.40 17.93
N THR A 346 15.49 -5.04 17.49
CA THR A 346 16.53 -5.57 18.37
C THR A 346 17.85 -5.62 17.61
N ASP A 347 18.77 -4.72 17.97
CA ASP A 347 20.10 -4.57 17.36
C ASP A 347 20.79 -5.94 17.17
N GLY A 348 21.22 -6.23 15.94
CA GLY A 348 21.86 -7.49 15.56
C GLY A 348 20.93 -8.68 15.35
N GLN A 349 19.61 -8.53 15.50
CA GLN A 349 18.62 -9.59 15.25
C GLN A 349 17.67 -9.26 14.11
N PHE A 350 18.05 -9.65 12.90
CA PHE A 350 17.24 -9.46 11.70
C PHE A 350 15.95 -10.30 11.72
N ALA A 351 14.80 -9.63 11.63
CA ALA A 351 13.46 -10.21 11.56
C ALA A 351 12.60 -9.48 10.51
N TRP A 352 11.53 -10.14 10.04
CA TRP A 352 10.57 -9.50 9.14
C TRP A 352 9.73 -8.44 9.87
N ALA A 353 9.27 -7.41 9.17
CA ALA A 353 8.48 -6.31 9.71
C ALA A 353 7.19 -6.75 10.43
N GLU A 354 6.64 -7.89 10.05
CA GLU A 354 5.48 -8.55 10.67
C GLU A 354 5.84 -9.41 11.92
N GLY A 355 7.12 -9.46 12.30
CA GLY A 355 7.64 -10.24 13.43
C GLY A 355 7.97 -11.70 13.12
N ALA A 356 7.79 -12.15 11.88
CA ALA A 356 8.12 -13.51 11.46
C ALA A 356 9.65 -13.75 11.40
N SER A 357 10.08 -14.99 11.65
CA SER A 357 11.48 -15.38 11.52
C SER A 357 11.89 -15.62 10.07
N ALA A 358 13.11 -15.23 9.72
CA ALA A 358 13.68 -15.41 8.38
C ALA A 358 14.20 -16.84 8.17
N SER A 359 13.28 -17.79 7.89
CA SER A 359 13.63 -19.19 7.61
C SER A 359 14.36 -19.38 6.27
N TYR A 360 14.10 -18.51 5.31
CA TYR A 360 14.82 -18.38 4.04
C TYR A 360 15.60 -17.07 4.05
N THR A 361 16.84 -17.09 3.58
CA THR A 361 17.68 -15.90 3.41
C THR A 361 18.50 -16.00 2.14
N LYS A 362 18.77 -14.85 1.51
CA LYS A 362 19.59 -14.76 0.30
C LYS A 362 20.67 -13.68 0.41
N TRP A 363 21.28 -13.56 1.58
CA TRP A 363 22.32 -12.56 1.84
C TRP A 363 23.53 -12.72 0.92
N ASN A 364 24.07 -11.58 0.48
CA ASN A 364 25.38 -11.50 -0.15
C ASN A 364 26.48 -12.00 0.80
N ALA A 365 27.61 -12.40 0.22
CA ALA A 365 28.77 -12.82 1.01
C ALA A 365 29.20 -11.69 1.97
N GLY A 366 29.23 -11.99 3.28
CA GLY A 366 29.56 -11.01 4.32
C GLY A 366 28.38 -10.19 4.84
N MET A 367 27.15 -10.46 4.37
CA MET A 367 25.92 -9.84 4.87
C MET A 367 25.13 -10.81 5.77
N PRO A 368 24.24 -10.30 6.65
CA PRO A 368 24.08 -8.88 6.97
C PRO A 368 25.25 -8.35 7.81
N VAL A 369 25.60 -7.08 7.60
CA VAL A 369 26.45 -6.29 8.49
C VAL A 369 25.56 -5.62 9.53
N ASN A 370 25.95 -5.72 10.80
CA ASN A 370 25.32 -5.05 11.94
C ASN A 370 26.15 -3.87 12.40
N THR A 371 25.54 -2.70 12.48
CA THR A 371 26.10 -1.45 13.00
C THR A 371 25.63 -1.28 14.44
N PRO A 372 26.52 -1.37 15.44
CA PRO A 372 26.11 -1.41 16.84
C PRO A 372 25.27 -0.19 17.26
N ASN A 373 24.11 -0.47 17.88
CA ASN A 373 23.14 0.51 18.36
C ASN A 373 22.50 1.37 17.26
N GLN A 374 22.43 0.83 16.03
CA GLN A 374 21.78 1.51 14.91
C GLN A 374 20.93 0.50 14.13
N PRO A 375 19.74 0.89 13.67
CA PRO A 375 18.93 -0.01 12.86
C PRO A 375 19.54 -0.19 11.46
N ASP A 376 19.66 -1.44 11.05
CA ASP A 376 20.07 -1.88 9.71
C ASP A 376 18.90 -2.58 9.00
N CYS A 377 18.67 -2.17 7.75
CA CYS A 377 17.51 -2.59 6.97
C CYS A 377 17.93 -3.36 5.72
N GLY A 378 17.18 -4.40 5.39
CA GLY A 378 17.45 -5.26 4.25
C GLY A 378 16.96 -4.69 2.94
N THR A 379 17.85 -4.73 1.95
CA THR A 379 17.54 -4.47 0.54
C THR A 379 17.64 -5.77 -0.25
N ILE A 380 16.82 -5.88 -1.30
CA ILE A 380 17.04 -6.83 -2.39
C ILE A 380 17.67 -6.10 -3.56
N TYR A 381 18.78 -6.63 -4.09
CA TYR A 381 19.40 -6.11 -5.30
C TYR A 381 18.66 -6.64 -6.53
N VAL A 382 18.04 -5.73 -7.29
CA VAL A 382 17.27 -6.02 -8.51
C VAL A 382 18.01 -5.62 -9.78
N GLY A 383 19.24 -5.10 -9.66
CA GLY A 383 20.11 -4.74 -10.79
C GLY A 383 20.70 -5.95 -11.55
N ASP A 384 20.51 -7.16 -11.04
CA ASP A 384 20.85 -8.40 -11.73
C ASP A 384 19.79 -9.50 -11.50
N SER A 385 19.96 -10.64 -12.17
CA SER A 385 19.05 -11.78 -12.04
C SER A 385 19.32 -12.64 -10.80
N THR A 386 20.12 -12.19 -9.82
CA THR A 386 20.44 -12.97 -8.62
C THR A 386 19.52 -12.64 -7.46
N GLY A 387 19.09 -11.39 -7.31
CA GLY A 387 18.19 -11.00 -6.22
C GLY A 387 18.80 -11.13 -4.84
N SER A 388 20.11 -10.96 -4.72
CA SER A 388 20.82 -11.14 -3.44
C SER A 388 20.55 -9.97 -2.48
N TRP A 389 20.59 -10.24 -1.18
CA TRP A 389 20.22 -9.26 -0.15
C TRP A 389 21.45 -8.60 0.46
N SER A 390 21.32 -7.35 0.87
CA SER A 390 22.33 -6.59 1.62
C SER A 390 21.67 -5.84 2.77
N SER A 391 22.36 -5.68 3.90
CA SER A 391 21.94 -4.71 4.91
C SER A 391 22.41 -3.31 4.50
N ALA A 392 21.60 -2.31 4.79
CA ALA A 392 21.82 -0.92 4.44
C ALA A 392 21.25 0.01 5.51
N ASN A 393 21.75 1.25 5.53
CA ASN A 393 21.23 2.33 6.35
C ASN A 393 19.71 2.52 6.08
N CYS A 394 18.89 2.24 7.10
CA CYS A 394 17.43 2.33 7.06
C CYS A 394 16.87 3.70 6.62
N PHE A 395 17.67 4.76 6.73
CA PHE A 395 17.23 6.13 6.53
C PHE A 395 17.47 6.65 5.10
N ARG A 396 18.04 5.82 4.20
CA ARG A 396 18.21 6.18 2.80
C ARG A 396 16.88 6.05 2.03
N PRO A 397 16.53 7.01 1.15
CA PRO A 397 15.36 6.89 0.29
C PRO A 397 15.55 5.76 -0.73
N GLN A 398 14.64 4.78 -0.74
CA GLN A 398 14.65 3.68 -1.72
C GLN A 398 13.23 3.31 -2.14
N SER A 399 13.11 2.71 -3.33
CA SER A 399 11.90 1.98 -3.73
C SER A 399 11.61 0.84 -2.77
N PHE A 400 10.35 0.41 -2.63
CA PHE A 400 9.98 -0.62 -1.66
C PHE A 400 8.83 -1.50 -2.14
N VAL A 401 8.67 -2.69 -1.52
CA VAL A 401 7.59 -3.63 -1.84
C VAL A 401 6.73 -3.89 -0.61
N CYS A 402 5.41 -3.68 -0.73
CA CYS A 402 4.45 -4.13 0.28
C CYS A 402 3.89 -5.51 -0.07
N LYS A 403 3.47 -6.27 0.94
CA LYS A 403 2.91 -7.62 0.84
C LYS A 403 1.70 -7.78 1.75
N ILE A 404 0.65 -8.45 1.25
CA ILE A 404 -0.55 -8.79 2.01
C ILE A 404 -1.15 -10.12 1.49
N PRO A 405 -1.81 -10.95 2.32
CA PRO A 405 -2.47 -12.16 1.82
C PRO A 405 -3.58 -11.87 0.80
N VAL A 406 -3.78 -12.80 -0.14
CA VAL A 406 -4.89 -12.73 -1.10
C VAL A 406 -6.24 -12.67 -0.38
N GLY A 407 -7.15 -11.85 -0.90
CA GLY A 407 -8.50 -11.67 -0.33
C GLY A 407 -8.59 -10.69 0.83
N GLN A 408 -7.46 -10.15 1.31
CA GLN A 408 -7.48 -9.07 2.31
C GLN A 408 -7.73 -7.70 1.65
N PRO A 409 -8.64 -6.88 2.19
CA PRO A 409 -8.85 -5.53 1.70
C PRO A 409 -7.68 -4.62 2.08
N VAL A 410 -7.36 -3.66 1.21
CA VAL A 410 -6.41 -2.58 1.53
C VAL A 410 -7.16 -1.33 1.94
N SER A 411 -6.65 -0.66 2.97
CA SER A 411 -7.11 0.67 3.35
C SER A 411 -6.54 1.70 2.37
N PRO A 412 -7.36 2.66 1.87
CA PRO A 412 -6.83 3.73 1.03
C PRO A 412 -5.81 4.55 1.82
N LEU A 413 -4.71 4.90 1.17
CA LEU A 413 -3.75 5.86 1.69
C LEU A 413 -4.44 7.23 1.79
N ASN A 414 -4.99 7.53 2.97
CA ASN A 414 -5.34 8.89 3.29
C ASN A 414 -4.03 9.66 3.48
N PRO A 415 -3.83 10.80 2.81
CA PRO A 415 -2.71 11.65 3.17
C PRO A 415 -2.81 11.90 4.67
N ILE A 416 -1.76 11.53 5.41
CA ILE A 416 -1.65 11.86 6.83
C ILE A 416 -1.79 13.37 6.87
N SER A 417 -2.98 13.81 7.24
CA SER A 417 -3.27 15.19 7.53
C SER A 417 -2.59 15.45 8.85
N GLY A 418 -1.29 15.75 8.79
CA GLY A 418 -0.57 16.45 9.84
C GLY A 418 -1.17 17.84 9.95
N VAL A 419 -2.37 17.91 10.53
CA VAL A 419 -3.07 19.16 10.82
C VAL A 419 -2.54 19.62 12.16
N GLY A 420 -1.65 20.61 12.13
CA GLY A 420 -1.02 21.25 13.29
C GLY A 420 -0.17 22.47 12.88
N ASN A 421 -0.09 23.47 13.78
CA ASN A 421 0.35 24.84 13.51
C ASN A 421 1.87 25.06 13.70
N CYS A 422 2.69 24.51 12.79
CA CYS A 422 4.05 25.05 12.65
C CYS A 422 4.00 26.44 12.02
N PRO A 423 4.88 27.39 12.42
CA PRO A 423 4.97 28.68 11.75
C PRO A 423 5.26 28.51 10.25
N THR A 424 4.92 29.52 9.45
CA THR A 424 5.22 29.51 8.01
C THR A 424 6.71 29.19 7.77
N GLU A 425 6.99 28.33 6.79
CA GLU A 425 8.32 27.78 6.47
C GLU A 425 8.88 26.74 7.46
N TRP A 426 8.14 26.34 8.50
CA TRP A 426 8.50 25.25 9.39
C TRP A 426 7.72 23.99 9.03
N ASN A 427 8.42 22.86 9.02
CA ASN A 427 7.86 21.56 8.68
C ASN A 427 7.50 20.79 9.96
N LEU A 428 6.26 20.33 10.07
CA LEU A 428 5.74 19.58 11.23
C LEU A 428 6.14 18.10 11.16
N PHE A 429 6.65 17.56 12.26
CA PHE A 429 6.78 16.13 12.49
C PHE A 429 6.64 15.79 13.98
N GLY A 430 5.76 14.83 14.29
CA GLY A 430 5.39 14.51 15.67
C GLY A 430 4.92 15.76 16.42
N ASP A 431 5.57 16.03 17.57
CA ASP A 431 5.30 17.20 18.40
C ASP A 431 6.28 18.36 18.16
N SER A 432 7.05 18.34 17.08
CA SER A 432 8.12 19.29 16.78
C SER A 432 7.96 19.97 15.41
N CYS A 433 8.46 21.19 15.33
CA CYS A 433 8.60 21.97 14.11
C CYS A 433 10.09 22.08 13.73
N TYR A 434 10.37 21.86 12.45
CA TYR A 434 11.73 21.87 11.90
C TYR A 434 11.88 22.94 10.82
N PHE A 435 12.91 23.77 10.96
CA PHE A 435 13.33 24.74 9.96
C PHE A 435 14.66 24.32 9.37
N ILE A 436 14.70 24.13 8.05
CA ILE A 436 15.88 23.66 7.34
C ILE A 436 16.38 24.79 6.44
N ASP A 437 17.65 25.17 6.61
CA ASP A 437 18.28 26.22 5.82
C ASP A 437 19.61 25.71 5.26
N SER A 438 19.77 25.80 3.94
CA SER A 438 20.98 25.34 3.24
C SER A 438 22.07 26.42 3.14
N SER A 439 21.89 27.58 3.79
CA SER A 439 22.85 28.68 3.72
C SER A 439 24.14 28.34 4.49
N PRO A 440 25.34 28.50 3.89
CA PRO A 440 26.61 28.20 4.56
C PRO A 440 26.81 29.02 5.82
N THR A 441 26.84 28.34 6.96
CA THR A 441 26.83 28.90 8.31
C THR A 441 27.76 28.09 9.22
N LEU A 442 28.50 28.76 10.11
CA LEU A 442 29.32 28.10 11.14
C LEU A 442 28.43 27.52 12.23
N PHE A 443 28.90 26.52 12.98
CA PHE A 443 28.09 25.85 14.00
C PHE A 443 27.51 26.84 15.04
N HIS A 444 28.35 27.68 15.65
CA HIS A 444 27.92 28.66 16.66
C HIS A 444 27.03 29.78 16.09
N ASP A 445 27.23 30.13 14.83
CA ASP A 445 26.35 31.09 14.15
C ASP A 445 24.97 30.46 13.93
N ALA A 446 24.93 29.19 13.51
CA ALA A 446 23.70 28.43 13.32
C ALA A 446 22.93 28.23 14.64
N GLU A 447 23.64 27.93 15.73
CA GLU A 447 23.10 27.90 17.08
C GLU A 447 22.42 29.23 17.43
N SER A 448 23.15 30.35 17.33
CA SER A 448 22.64 31.70 17.63
C SER A 448 21.43 32.06 16.76
N ILE A 449 21.43 31.62 15.50
CA ILE A 449 20.35 31.79 14.52
C ILE A 449 19.11 31.00 14.91
N CYS A 450 19.24 29.76 15.39
CA CYS A 450 18.12 28.98 15.89
C CYS A 450 17.58 29.56 17.20
N GLU A 451 18.45 30.00 18.13
CA GLU A 451 18.04 30.66 19.37
C GLU A 451 17.25 31.94 19.11
N ALA A 452 17.69 32.76 18.14
CA ALA A 452 16.97 33.97 17.72
C ALA A 452 15.57 33.68 17.15
N ARG A 453 15.30 32.44 16.72
CA ARG A 453 13.98 31.95 16.25
C ARG A 453 13.16 31.24 17.33
N GLY A 454 13.62 31.29 18.59
CA GLY A 454 12.99 30.58 19.71
C GLY A 454 13.10 29.06 19.59
N ALA A 455 14.18 28.58 18.98
CA ALA A 455 14.46 27.18 18.72
C ALA A 455 15.89 26.84 19.17
N LYS A 456 16.28 25.57 19.01
CA LYS A 456 17.68 25.14 19.13
C LYS A 456 18.09 24.41 17.85
N LEU A 457 19.38 24.18 17.65
CA LEU A 457 19.81 23.21 16.64
C LEU A 457 19.18 21.85 16.97
N ALA A 458 18.77 21.12 15.93
CA ALA A 458 17.91 19.95 16.09
C ALA A 458 18.57 18.82 16.89
N SER A 459 17.86 18.32 17.90
CA SER A 459 18.11 17.04 18.55
C SER A 459 17.31 15.93 17.87
N ILE A 460 17.84 14.69 17.87
CA ILE A 460 17.20 13.53 17.23
C ILE A 460 17.13 12.38 18.24
N HIS A 461 15.91 11.94 18.58
CA HIS A 461 15.66 10.97 19.67
C HIS A 461 14.99 9.67 19.23
N SER A 462 14.69 9.53 17.95
CA SER A 462 14.02 8.35 17.43
C SER A 462 14.39 8.08 15.99
N ALA A 463 14.28 6.82 15.60
CA ALA A 463 14.46 6.42 14.22
C ALA A 463 13.38 7.05 13.32
N GLU A 464 12.16 7.28 13.80
CA GLU A 464 11.10 7.97 13.06
C GLU A 464 11.47 9.44 12.80
N GLU A 465 11.97 10.16 13.81
CA GLU A 465 12.47 11.53 13.66
C GLU A 465 13.66 11.61 12.70
N GLN A 466 14.62 10.69 12.85
CA GLN A 466 15.74 10.57 11.93
C GLN A 466 15.27 10.37 10.49
N SER A 467 14.29 9.50 10.27
CA SER A 467 13.74 9.17 8.96
C SER A 467 13.13 10.37 8.27
N TYR A 468 12.31 11.10 9.01
CA TYR A 468 11.68 12.34 8.55
C TYR A 468 12.72 13.37 8.07
N LEU A 469 13.77 13.60 8.88
CA LEU A 469 14.84 14.53 8.51
C LEU A 469 15.63 14.03 7.31
N SER A 470 15.98 12.74 7.25
CA SER A 470 16.71 12.15 6.13
C SER A 470 15.95 12.29 4.82
N LEU A 471 14.64 12.01 4.81
CA LEU A 471 13.81 12.13 3.60
C LEU A 471 13.72 13.58 3.14
N ARG A 472 13.48 14.53 4.05
CA ARG A 472 13.32 15.96 3.76
C ARG A 472 14.61 16.64 3.29
N THR A 473 15.75 16.14 3.74
CA THR A 473 17.06 16.73 3.48
C THR A 473 17.85 15.96 2.42
N SER A 474 17.36 14.80 1.98
CA SER A 474 18.00 14.00 0.94
C SER A 474 18.25 14.82 -0.34
N MET A 475 19.42 14.60 -0.95
CA MET A 475 19.86 15.26 -2.18
C MET A 475 20.06 16.79 -2.09
N MET A 476 20.11 17.35 -0.87
CA MET A 476 20.59 18.71 -0.69
C MET A 476 22.07 18.83 -1.10
N ASN A 477 22.48 20.01 -1.54
CA ASN A 477 23.84 20.29 -1.98
C ASN A 477 24.79 20.68 -0.83
N THR A 478 24.37 20.52 0.42
CA THR A 478 25.13 20.83 1.63
C THR A 478 24.69 19.91 2.76
N ASN A 479 25.62 19.56 3.64
CA ASN A 479 25.29 18.90 4.91
C ASN A 479 24.68 19.93 5.87
N LEU A 480 24.10 19.46 6.96
CA LEU A 480 23.32 20.31 7.86
C LEU A 480 23.77 20.14 9.31
N TRP A 481 24.15 21.23 9.97
CA TRP A 481 24.43 21.22 11.41
C TRP A 481 23.19 20.77 12.19
N ILE A 482 23.42 19.86 13.14
CA ILE A 482 22.48 19.42 14.18
C ILE A 482 23.04 19.80 15.55
N GLY A 483 22.26 19.65 16.61
CA GLY A 483 22.61 20.17 17.94
C GLY A 483 23.59 19.32 18.74
N LEU A 484 24.19 18.27 18.17
CA LEU A 484 25.10 17.35 18.86
C LEU A 484 26.53 17.88 18.79
N HIS A 485 27.25 17.85 19.91
CA HIS A 485 28.65 18.28 20.02
C HIS A 485 29.34 17.61 21.20
N ASP A 486 30.66 17.62 21.26
CA ASP A 486 31.45 17.15 22.41
C ASP A 486 32.52 18.17 22.86
N GLN A 487 32.43 19.42 22.39
CA GLN A 487 33.26 20.58 22.76
C GLN A 487 33.56 20.71 24.28
N SER A 488 32.62 20.28 25.14
CA SER A 488 32.77 20.34 26.60
C SER A 488 33.73 19.28 27.13
N ASN A 489 33.76 18.10 26.50
CA ASN A 489 34.50 16.93 26.94
C ASN A 489 34.63 15.91 25.80
N GLU A 490 35.78 15.92 25.12
CA GLU A 490 36.16 15.02 24.02
C GLU A 490 35.63 13.59 24.16
N GLY A 491 34.95 13.12 23.11
CA GLY A 491 34.34 11.79 23.03
C GLY A 491 33.07 11.61 23.87
N ASN A 492 32.57 12.66 24.55
CA ASN A 492 31.31 12.64 25.29
C ASN A 492 30.31 13.62 24.67
N PHE A 493 29.62 13.15 23.64
CA PHE A 493 28.64 13.93 22.90
C PHE A 493 27.39 14.27 23.74
N GLU A 494 26.94 15.52 23.66
CA GLU A 494 25.76 16.06 24.31
C GLU A 494 24.95 16.94 23.33
N TRP A 495 23.63 17.01 23.55
CA TRP A 495 22.74 17.87 22.77
C TRP A 495 22.68 19.27 23.37
N LEU A 496 22.69 20.32 22.54
CA LEU A 496 22.52 21.72 22.96
C LEU A 496 21.19 22.00 23.71
N ASP A 497 20.19 21.15 23.57
CA ASP A 497 18.93 21.23 24.30
C ASP A 497 18.96 20.56 25.69
N ASN A 498 20.05 19.89 26.05
CA ASN A 498 20.27 19.12 27.29
C ASN A 498 19.38 17.87 27.43
N THR A 499 18.82 17.39 26.33
CA THR A 499 18.16 16.08 26.29
C THR A 499 19.21 14.94 26.31
N PRO A 500 18.85 13.73 26.77
CA PRO A 500 19.77 12.60 26.76
C PRO A 500 20.12 12.16 25.33
N LEU A 501 21.36 11.68 25.13
CA LEU A 501 21.75 10.98 23.91
C LEU A 501 21.28 9.52 23.99
N ASP A 502 20.04 9.28 23.56
CA ASP A 502 19.34 7.99 23.60
C ASP A 502 19.20 7.31 22.23
N PHE A 503 19.54 8.04 21.15
CA PHE A 503 19.55 7.56 19.77
C PHE A 503 20.82 8.06 19.06
N THR A 504 21.39 7.22 18.20
CA THR A 504 22.53 7.59 17.35
C THR A 504 22.39 7.08 15.93
N ASN A 505 22.89 7.83 14.94
CA ASN A 505 22.95 7.39 13.55
C ASN A 505 24.30 7.79 12.89
N TRP A 506 25.40 7.50 13.57
CA TRP A 506 26.76 7.78 13.09
C TRP A 506 27.05 7.10 11.76
N ASN A 507 27.68 7.84 10.85
CA ASN A 507 28.22 7.27 9.62
C ASN A 507 29.29 6.21 9.94
N THR A 508 29.50 5.26 9.03
CA THR A 508 30.50 4.21 9.22
C THR A 508 31.89 4.82 9.44
N GLY A 509 32.47 4.53 10.61
CA GLY A 509 33.78 5.04 11.01
C GLY A 509 33.73 6.28 11.90
N GLU A 510 32.55 6.86 12.12
CA GLU A 510 32.34 8.05 12.95
C GLU A 510 31.83 7.69 14.36
N PRO A 511 32.01 8.58 15.35
CA PRO A 511 32.85 9.77 15.29
C PRO A 511 34.35 9.41 15.25
N ASN A 512 35.16 10.18 14.51
CA ASN A 512 36.57 9.84 14.28
C ASN A 512 37.59 10.86 14.83
N ASP A 513 37.12 12.03 15.25
CA ASP A 513 37.92 13.16 15.75
C ASP A 513 39.09 13.50 14.80
N TYR A 514 38.80 13.72 13.51
CA TYR A 514 39.83 13.88 12.49
C TYR A 514 40.72 15.09 12.78
N GLY A 515 41.96 14.81 13.20
CA GLY A 515 42.93 15.87 13.49
C GLY A 515 42.90 16.40 14.92
N ASN A 516 42.12 15.80 15.83
CA ASN A 516 41.92 16.22 17.22
C ASN A 516 41.27 17.60 17.35
N GLY A 517 40.05 17.75 16.85
CA GLY A 517 39.27 18.98 16.91
C GLY A 517 37.98 18.96 16.09
N GLU A 518 37.38 17.78 15.86
CA GLU A 518 36.08 17.67 15.19
C GLU A 518 34.92 17.70 16.20
N ASP A 519 34.72 18.83 16.87
CA ASP A 519 33.88 18.84 18.08
C ASP A 519 32.35 19.05 17.82
N CYS A 520 31.92 19.16 16.56
CA CYS A 520 30.56 19.53 16.16
C CYS A 520 29.98 18.56 15.12
N VAL A 521 28.67 18.28 15.17
CA VAL A 521 28.09 17.22 14.33
C VAL A 521 27.17 17.76 13.25
N HIS A 522 27.33 17.26 12.02
CA HIS A 522 26.40 17.50 10.91
C HIS A 522 25.72 16.22 10.44
N LEU A 523 24.50 16.39 9.93
CA LEU A 523 23.73 15.39 9.21
C LEU A 523 24.09 15.44 7.73
N ARG A 524 24.41 14.27 7.18
CA ARG A 524 24.77 14.10 5.77
C ARG A 524 23.53 14.03 4.89
N THR A 525 23.58 14.73 3.76
CA THR A 525 22.45 14.85 2.83
C THR A 525 22.72 14.19 1.46
N ASP A 526 23.96 13.76 1.24
CA ASP A 526 24.37 13.09 0.01
C ASP A 526 23.66 11.73 -0.16
N GLU A 527 23.38 11.35 -1.40
CA GLU A 527 22.53 10.18 -1.73
C GLU A 527 23.00 8.86 -1.09
N LEU A 528 24.31 8.67 -0.91
CA LEU A 528 24.90 7.44 -0.41
C LEU A 528 24.90 7.35 1.13
N GLN A 529 25.00 8.49 1.80
CA GLN A 529 25.12 8.58 3.25
C GLN A 529 23.99 9.40 3.87
N ALA A 530 22.89 9.59 3.14
CA ALA A 530 21.75 10.40 3.57
C ALA A 530 21.28 9.99 4.97
N GLY A 531 21.18 10.99 5.84
CA GLY A 531 20.74 10.84 7.22
C GLY A 531 21.80 10.49 8.24
N THR A 532 22.98 10.00 7.83
CA THR A 532 24.04 9.63 8.80
C THR A 532 24.74 10.86 9.37
N TRP A 533 25.35 10.70 10.53
CA TRP A 533 26.01 11.78 11.27
C TRP A 533 27.53 11.69 11.10
N ASN A 534 28.18 12.84 11.06
CA ASN A 534 29.61 12.94 11.06
C ASN A 534 30.04 14.08 11.98
N ASP A 535 31.04 13.83 12.82
CA ASP A 535 31.73 14.85 13.57
C ASP A 535 32.62 15.69 12.63
N GLN A 536 32.76 16.97 12.94
CA GLN A 536 33.44 17.93 12.10
C GLN A 536 33.89 19.15 12.89
N ALA A 537 34.96 19.78 12.42
CA ALA A 537 35.42 21.04 12.97
C ALA A 537 34.30 22.10 12.90
N CYS A 538 34.01 22.73 14.03
CA CYS A 538 32.92 23.70 14.19
C CYS A 538 33.06 24.97 13.31
N ASP A 539 34.26 25.20 12.76
CA ASP A 539 34.59 26.35 11.90
C ASP A 539 34.38 26.08 10.39
N VAL A 540 33.85 24.90 10.04
CA VAL A 540 33.35 24.59 8.69
C VAL A 540 31.97 25.24 8.48
N SER A 541 31.67 25.60 7.24
CA SER A 541 30.37 26.19 6.88
C SER A 541 29.45 25.17 6.22
N TYR A 542 28.29 24.92 6.82
CA TYR A 542 27.23 24.03 6.34
C TYR A 542 25.86 24.71 6.43
N GLY A 543 24.80 24.08 5.90
CA GLY A 543 23.45 24.45 6.29
C GLY A 543 23.15 24.03 7.73
N TYR A 544 21.90 24.20 8.19
CA TYR A 544 21.52 23.89 9.57
C TYR A 544 20.04 23.53 9.72
N ILE A 545 19.72 22.77 10.77
CA ILE A 545 18.34 22.41 11.13
C ILE A 545 18.02 22.98 12.50
N CYS A 546 17.01 23.85 12.58
CA CYS A 546 16.45 24.27 13.86
C CYS A 546 15.25 23.39 14.24
N LYS A 547 15.14 23.03 15.51
CA LYS A 547 13.99 22.33 16.10
C LYS A 547 13.41 23.15 17.24
N LYS A 548 12.09 23.18 17.32
CA LYS A 548 11.34 23.63 18.48
C LYS A 548 10.07 22.81 18.61
N ASP A 549 9.52 22.75 19.80
CA ASP A 549 8.20 22.17 19.99
C ASP A 549 7.19 22.88 19.10
N LYS A 550 6.21 22.13 18.60
CA LYS A 550 5.07 22.72 17.90
C LYS A 550 4.49 23.82 18.76
N ALA A 551 4.27 25.00 18.17
CA ALA A 551 3.66 26.08 18.90
C ALA A 551 2.23 25.63 19.26
N CYS A 552 1.92 25.55 20.56
CA CYS A 552 0.54 25.70 21.02
C CYS A 552 0.19 27.16 20.67
N GLU A 553 -0.30 27.42 19.46
CA GLU A 553 -0.97 28.69 19.19
C GLU A 553 -2.19 28.72 20.12
N ILE A 554 -2.06 29.43 21.23
CA ILE A 554 -3.20 29.79 22.08
C ILE A 554 -4.06 30.71 21.21
N LEU A 555 -4.97 30.12 20.42
CA LEU A 555 -5.77 30.85 19.44
C LEU A 555 -6.65 31.90 20.11
N ASP A 556 -7.10 31.66 21.34
CA ASP A 556 -7.65 32.67 22.24
C ASP A 556 -7.78 32.11 23.66
N THR A 557 -7.51 32.92 24.69
CA THR A 557 -7.91 32.55 26.06
C THR A 557 -9.42 32.72 26.18
N THR A 558 -10.15 31.62 26.37
CA THR A 558 -11.62 31.68 26.50
C THR A 558 -12.03 31.53 27.96
N SER A 559 -12.89 32.42 28.44
CA SER A 559 -13.39 32.39 29.81
C SER A 559 -14.74 31.67 29.89
N THR A 560 -14.98 30.92 30.95
CA THR A 560 -16.32 30.44 31.33
C THR A 560 -16.91 31.34 32.43
N ASP A 561 -18.22 31.51 32.42
CA ASP A 561 -18.95 32.15 33.53
C ASP A 561 -19.25 31.13 34.64
N ASP A 562 -19.92 31.58 35.70
CA ASP A 562 -20.22 30.80 36.92
C ASP A 562 -21.56 30.04 36.86
N ASN A 563 -22.20 29.92 35.68
CA ASN A 563 -23.56 29.38 35.54
C ASN A 563 -23.62 27.93 35.03
N TYR A 564 -22.49 27.20 35.01
CA TYR A 564 -22.40 25.83 34.50
C TYR A 564 -23.09 25.65 33.13
N SER A 565 -22.46 26.20 32.10
CA SER A 565 -22.95 26.11 30.73
C SER A 565 -21.80 25.76 29.81
N TYR A 566 -21.91 24.61 29.14
CA TYR A 566 -20.94 24.20 28.14
C TYR A 566 -20.87 25.20 27.00
N ARG A 567 -19.64 25.62 26.71
CA ARG A 567 -19.26 26.31 25.47
C ARG A 567 -18.58 25.28 24.59
N TYR A 568 -18.84 25.29 23.30
CA TYR A 568 -18.25 24.36 22.36
C TYR A 568 -17.23 25.08 21.49
N HIS A 569 -16.07 24.46 21.31
CA HIS A 569 -15.06 24.98 20.39
C HIS A 569 -15.61 24.97 18.95
N PRO A 570 -15.39 26.03 18.14
CA PRO A 570 -16.00 26.17 16.81
C PRO A 570 -15.52 25.16 15.77
N SER A 571 -14.36 24.54 15.99
CA SER A 571 -13.74 23.63 15.03
C SER A 571 -13.94 22.15 15.31
N GLN A 572 -13.86 21.34 14.25
CA GLN A 572 -13.91 19.88 14.35
C GLN A 572 -12.56 19.38 14.86
N ALA A 573 -12.56 18.89 16.09
CA ALA A 573 -11.35 18.38 16.72
C ALA A 573 -10.90 17.09 16.03
N ASN A 574 -9.58 16.89 15.91
CA ASN A 574 -9.04 15.54 15.81
C ASN A 574 -9.18 14.92 17.22
N VAL A 575 -10.35 14.34 17.52
CA VAL A 575 -10.77 14.09 18.91
C VAL A 575 -10.01 12.96 19.60
N GLU A 576 -9.06 12.33 18.91
CA GLU A 576 -8.21 11.29 19.46
C GLU A 576 -7.40 11.77 20.67
N ARG A 577 -7.06 13.06 20.70
CA ARG A 577 -6.40 13.70 21.84
C ARG A 577 -6.88 15.14 21.98
N VAL A 578 -7.14 15.59 23.20
CA VAL A 578 -7.47 16.99 23.54
C VAL A 578 -6.51 17.45 24.61
N GLU A 579 -5.73 18.48 24.32
CA GLU A 579 -4.79 19.08 25.26
C GLU A 579 -5.23 20.50 25.59
N PHE A 580 -5.27 20.82 26.88
CA PHE A 580 -5.69 22.14 27.33
C PHE A 580 -5.02 22.53 28.64
N LYS A 581 -4.85 23.84 28.82
CA LYS A 581 -4.48 24.46 30.08
C LYS A 581 -5.66 25.21 30.65
N VAL A 582 -5.82 25.14 31.96
CA VAL A 582 -6.91 25.83 32.65
C VAL A 582 -6.40 26.50 33.92
N LYS A 583 -6.91 27.71 34.16
CA LYS A 583 -6.76 28.46 35.41
C LYS A 583 -8.13 28.58 36.06
N ALA A 584 -8.39 27.77 37.07
CA ALA A 584 -9.67 27.68 37.79
C ALA A 584 -9.46 27.18 39.22
N GLY A 585 -10.32 27.60 40.15
CA GLY A 585 -10.21 27.19 41.56
C GLY A 585 -10.67 25.74 41.83
N SER A 586 -11.67 25.26 41.10
CA SER A 586 -12.23 23.90 41.16
C SER A 586 -13.20 23.65 40.00
N ASP A 587 -13.71 22.42 39.91
CA ASP A 587 -14.86 22.02 39.09
C ASP A 587 -14.70 22.39 37.61
N VAL A 588 -13.64 21.89 36.97
CA VAL A 588 -13.45 22.00 35.51
C VAL A 588 -14.15 20.85 34.82
N HIS A 589 -14.88 21.13 33.74
CA HIS A 589 -15.62 20.15 32.97
C HIS A 589 -15.19 20.18 31.51
N ILE A 590 -14.83 19.02 30.96
CA ILE A 590 -14.63 18.79 29.53
C ILE A 590 -15.76 17.87 29.03
N GLY A 591 -16.35 18.23 27.91
CA GLY A 591 -17.45 17.53 27.28
C GLY A 591 -17.04 17.01 25.91
N LEU A 592 -17.15 15.71 25.67
CA LEU A 592 -16.92 15.12 24.35
C LEU A 592 -18.26 14.67 23.76
N SER A 593 -18.61 15.12 22.56
CA SER A 593 -19.93 14.83 21.98
C SER A 593 -19.95 14.85 20.46
N ALA A 594 -21.00 14.25 19.88
CA ALA A 594 -21.21 14.18 18.43
C ALA A 594 -21.70 15.50 17.81
N THR A 595 -22.17 16.46 18.62
CA THR A 595 -22.71 17.74 18.16
C THR A 595 -22.20 18.89 19.02
N SER A 596 -22.15 20.12 18.50
CA SER A 596 -21.74 21.32 19.24
C SER A 596 -22.79 21.86 20.23
N SER A 597 -23.57 20.99 20.87
CA SER A 597 -24.67 21.38 21.77
C SER A 597 -24.85 20.37 22.90
N ASN A 598 -25.45 20.80 24.01
CA ASN A 598 -25.77 19.91 25.13
C ASN A 598 -26.73 18.80 24.67
N GLN A 599 -26.22 17.57 24.63
CA GLN A 599 -26.97 16.37 24.27
C GLN A 599 -27.19 15.47 25.49
N PRO A 600 -28.22 14.61 25.47
CA PRO A 600 -28.41 13.60 26.52
C PRO A 600 -27.28 12.57 26.60
N ALA A 601 -26.50 12.38 25.52
CA ALA A 601 -25.35 11.49 25.48
C ALA A 601 -24.06 12.26 25.14
N MET A 602 -23.09 12.23 26.06
CA MET A 602 -21.76 12.84 25.92
C MET A 602 -20.78 12.13 26.86
N TYR A 603 -19.48 12.34 26.73
CA TYR A 603 -18.58 12.09 27.85
C TYR A 603 -18.41 13.38 28.63
N GLU A 604 -18.77 13.38 29.91
CA GLU A 604 -18.44 14.47 30.83
C GLU A 604 -17.26 14.05 31.70
N ILE A 605 -16.17 14.80 31.58
CA ILE A 605 -14.95 14.64 32.35
C ILE A 605 -14.87 15.79 33.33
N VAL A 606 -14.95 15.48 34.61
CA VAL A 606 -14.83 16.45 35.71
C VAL A 606 -13.42 16.35 36.25
N ILE A 607 -12.67 17.46 36.23
CA ILE A 607 -11.35 17.55 36.83
C ILE A 607 -11.45 18.39 38.09
N CYS A 608 -11.03 17.81 39.22
CA CYS A 608 -10.96 18.50 40.50
C CYS A 608 -12.29 19.17 40.89
N GLY A 609 -13.39 18.44 40.71
CA GLY A 609 -14.66 18.79 41.30
C GLY A 609 -14.71 18.60 42.81
N TRP A 610 -15.87 18.88 43.40
CA TRP A 610 -16.11 18.77 44.84
C TRP A 610 -15.08 19.58 45.65
N GLY A 611 -14.86 20.83 45.25
CA GLY A 611 -13.91 21.72 45.92
C GLY A 611 -12.45 21.35 45.69
N ASN A 612 -12.08 20.99 44.46
CA ASN A 612 -10.69 20.67 44.07
C ASN A 612 -10.14 19.40 44.73
N THR A 613 -10.98 18.37 44.90
CA THR A 613 -10.60 17.14 45.60
C THR A 613 -10.72 15.87 44.77
N HIS A 614 -11.63 15.80 43.79
CA HIS A 614 -11.88 14.57 43.03
C HIS A 614 -12.16 14.84 41.56
N SER A 615 -11.85 13.86 40.72
CA SER A 615 -12.16 13.87 39.30
C SER A 615 -13.10 12.72 38.96
N ALA A 616 -13.90 12.86 37.90
CA ALA A 616 -14.85 11.84 37.48
C ALA A 616 -15.00 11.77 35.96
N ILE A 617 -15.41 10.60 35.46
CA ILE A 617 -15.88 10.38 34.09
C ILE A 617 -17.36 9.97 34.15
N ARG A 618 -18.19 10.54 33.28
CA ARG A 618 -19.63 10.29 33.16
C ARG A 618 -20.04 10.15 31.71
N ARG A 619 -21.18 9.49 31.46
CA ARG A 619 -21.74 9.24 30.11
C ARG A 619 -22.82 10.22 29.67
N CYS A 620 -23.02 11.26 30.47
CA CYS A 620 -24.02 12.30 30.31
C CYS A 620 -23.67 13.44 31.28
N SER A 621 -24.16 14.66 31.00
CA SER A 621 -24.00 15.78 31.93
C SER A 621 -24.70 15.47 33.26
N GLN A 622 -23.95 15.61 34.35
CA GLN A 622 -24.38 15.43 35.74
C GLN A 622 -25.01 14.09 36.09
N CYS A 623 -24.72 13.04 35.32
CA CYS A 623 -25.22 11.70 35.63
C CYS A 623 -24.23 10.90 36.49
N GLN A 624 -24.49 9.59 36.63
CA GLN A 624 -23.70 8.72 37.49
C GLN A 624 -22.21 8.74 37.11
N ASN A 625 -21.34 8.91 38.12
CA ASN A 625 -19.90 8.75 37.96
C ASN A 625 -19.58 7.29 37.62
N LEU A 626 -18.96 7.08 36.46
CA LEU A 626 -18.43 5.79 36.02
C LEU A 626 -17.02 5.57 36.55
N VAL A 627 -16.21 6.64 36.53
CA VAL A 627 -14.92 6.72 37.20
C VAL A 627 -14.98 7.84 38.23
N TYR A 628 -14.33 7.63 39.37
CA TYR A 628 -14.24 8.61 40.46
C TYR A 628 -12.91 8.44 41.19
N VAL A 629 -12.02 9.42 41.07
CA VAL A 629 -10.63 9.34 41.56
C VAL A 629 -10.31 10.57 42.41
N SER A 630 -9.53 10.38 43.48
CA SER A 630 -9.02 11.48 44.31
C SER A 630 -7.91 12.24 43.60
N THR A 631 -8.08 13.55 43.43
CA THR A 631 -7.18 14.44 42.68
C THR A 631 -7.03 15.79 43.39
N PRO A 632 -6.52 15.81 44.64
CA PRO A 632 -6.46 17.03 45.43
C PRO A 632 -5.49 18.04 44.81
N ASN A 633 -5.98 19.28 44.62
CA ASN A 633 -5.18 20.42 44.16
C ASN A 633 -4.52 20.25 42.78
N PHE A 634 -5.12 19.51 41.83
CA PHE A 634 -4.57 19.55 40.47
C PHE A 634 -4.87 20.89 39.81
N LEU A 635 -5.97 21.57 40.16
CA LEU A 635 -6.30 22.91 39.67
C LEU A 635 -5.73 24.04 40.54
N SER A 636 -5.55 25.22 39.95
CA SER A 636 -5.13 26.45 40.63
C SER A 636 -5.90 27.67 40.10
N ALA A 637 -6.36 28.52 41.00
CA ALA A 637 -6.99 29.79 40.66
C ALA A 637 -5.98 30.84 40.15
N ASN A 638 -4.68 30.63 40.37
CA ASN A 638 -3.65 31.66 40.16
C ASN A 638 -2.73 31.38 38.96
N GLU A 639 -2.70 30.16 38.44
CA GLU A 639 -1.82 29.77 37.34
C GLU A 639 -2.52 28.77 36.41
N PHE A 640 -2.14 28.78 35.14
CA PHE A 640 -2.58 27.75 34.19
C PHE A 640 -1.92 26.42 34.49
N ARG A 641 -2.70 25.35 34.45
CA ARG A 641 -2.21 23.98 34.59
C ARG A 641 -2.74 23.11 33.46
N GLY A 642 -1.86 22.32 32.86
CA GLY A 642 -2.18 21.52 31.69
C GLY A 642 -2.73 20.13 32.02
N PHE A 643 -3.61 19.67 31.14
CA PHE A 643 -4.25 18.36 31.16
C PHE A 643 -4.41 17.85 29.73
N TRP A 644 -4.56 16.54 29.60
CA TRP A 644 -4.83 15.88 28.33
C TRP A 644 -5.95 14.85 28.49
N VAL A 645 -6.70 14.63 27.42
CA VAL A 645 -7.74 13.61 27.27
C VAL A 645 -7.49 12.85 25.99
N ASN A 646 -7.29 11.53 26.05
CA ASN A 646 -7.20 10.68 24.87
C ASN A 646 -8.49 9.90 24.69
N TYR A 647 -9.00 9.82 23.46
CA TYR A 647 -10.19 9.05 23.13
C TYR A 647 -10.00 8.23 21.85
N ASP A 648 -9.93 6.90 21.98
CA ASP A 648 -9.88 6.00 20.84
C ASP A 648 -11.32 5.59 20.45
N MET A 649 -11.76 6.05 19.28
CA MET A 649 -13.10 5.80 18.77
C MET A 649 -13.31 4.33 18.34
N SER A 650 -12.24 3.62 17.99
CA SER A 650 -12.29 2.23 17.54
C SER A 650 -12.44 1.25 18.71
N THR A 651 -11.78 1.54 19.84
CA THR A 651 -11.81 0.70 21.05
C THR A 651 -12.76 1.21 22.13
N GLY A 652 -13.12 2.50 22.09
CA GLY A 652 -13.90 3.17 23.14
C GLY A 652 -13.07 3.61 24.36
N GLN A 653 -11.74 3.53 24.28
CA GLN A 653 -10.85 3.85 25.39
C GLN A 653 -10.79 5.37 25.64
N LEU A 654 -11.04 5.80 26.87
CA LEU A 654 -10.99 7.19 27.32
C LEU A 654 -10.03 7.35 28.51
N ASP A 655 -8.94 8.07 28.29
CA ASP A 655 -7.90 8.32 29.29
C ASP A 655 -7.75 9.82 29.57
N VAL A 656 -7.51 10.17 30.83
CA VAL A 656 -7.33 11.55 31.28
C VAL A 656 -6.08 11.66 32.13
N GLY A 657 -5.19 12.57 31.76
CA GLY A 657 -3.93 12.78 32.46
C GLY A 657 -3.55 14.26 32.61
N LYS A 658 -2.40 14.47 33.25
CA LYS A 658 -1.85 15.79 33.56
C LYS A 658 -0.66 16.07 32.64
N GLU A 659 -0.49 17.33 32.24
CA GLU A 659 0.67 17.76 31.44
C GLU A 659 1.99 17.34 32.10
N GLY A 660 2.90 16.78 31.28
CA GLY A 660 4.18 16.25 31.73
C GLY A 660 4.13 14.86 32.41
N GLN A 661 2.95 14.23 32.50
CA GLN A 661 2.78 12.87 33.00
C GLN A 661 2.31 11.94 31.87
N ALA A 662 3.01 10.81 31.70
CA ALA A 662 2.64 9.80 30.71
C ALA A 662 1.43 8.97 31.14
N ASP A 663 1.29 8.70 32.45
CA ASP A 663 0.20 7.88 32.99
C ASP A 663 -1.09 8.68 33.18
N ALA A 664 -2.21 8.07 32.80
CA ALA A 664 -3.55 8.60 33.05
C ALA A 664 -3.93 8.48 34.53
N PHE A 665 -4.52 9.53 35.11
CA PHE A 665 -5.10 9.47 36.45
C PHE A 665 -6.58 9.04 36.45
N MET A 666 -7.24 9.04 35.28
CA MET A 666 -8.53 8.38 35.06
C MET A 666 -8.51 7.63 33.73
N SER A 667 -9.09 6.44 33.71
CA SER A 667 -9.17 5.58 32.52
C SER A 667 -10.48 4.81 32.52
N TRP A 668 -11.15 4.75 31.37
CA TRP A 668 -12.40 3.99 31.20
C TRP A 668 -12.63 3.59 29.75
N THR A 669 -13.11 2.37 29.52
CA THR A 669 -13.49 1.88 28.18
C THR A 669 -15.00 1.84 28.04
N ASP A 670 -15.53 2.54 27.03
CA ASP A 670 -16.95 2.50 26.70
C ASP A 670 -17.29 1.30 25.81
N PRO A 671 -18.16 0.36 26.24
CA PRO A 671 -18.60 -0.75 25.40
C PRO A 671 -19.44 -0.32 24.18
N SER A 672 -19.92 0.93 24.14
CA SER A 672 -20.67 1.50 23.02
C SER A 672 -20.18 2.93 22.71
N PRO A 673 -19.02 3.05 22.02
CA PRO A 673 -18.35 4.33 21.74
C PRO A 673 -19.26 5.37 21.07
N LEU A 674 -19.09 6.66 21.39
CA LEU A 674 -19.72 7.76 20.64
C LEU A 674 -18.88 8.15 19.43
N ASP A 675 -19.57 8.58 18.37
CA ASP A 675 -18.98 9.35 17.27
C ASP A 675 -18.67 10.78 17.75
N VAL A 676 -17.58 10.95 18.50
CA VAL A 676 -17.19 12.25 19.07
C VAL A 676 -16.63 13.14 17.97
N LYS A 677 -17.16 14.36 17.87
CA LYS A 677 -16.75 15.38 16.88
C LYS A 677 -16.44 16.74 17.49
N TYR A 678 -16.96 17.02 18.68
CA TYR A 678 -16.89 18.33 19.31
C TYR A 678 -16.43 18.24 20.75
N VAL A 679 -15.61 19.22 21.13
CA VAL A 679 -15.14 19.45 22.49
C VAL A 679 -15.91 20.63 23.08
N GLY A 680 -16.61 20.37 24.17
CA GLY A 680 -17.22 21.34 25.05
C GLY A 680 -16.38 21.55 26.31
N TYR A 681 -16.50 22.73 26.91
CA TYR A 681 -15.85 23.05 28.16
C TYR A 681 -16.72 23.96 29.02
N SER A 682 -16.62 23.79 30.34
CA SER A 682 -17.33 24.58 31.34
C SER A 682 -16.58 24.55 32.67
N THR A 683 -16.94 25.46 33.56
CA THR A 683 -16.71 25.32 35.01
C THR A 683 -18.03 25.03 35.73
N GLY A 684 -17.94 24.50 36.96
CA GLY A 684 -19.07 24.25 37.86
C GLY A 684 -19.80 25.52 38.29
N PHE A 685 -21.02 25.36 38.84
CA PHE A 685 -21.78 26.48 39.41
C PHE A 685 -20.97 27.22 40.48
N GLY A 686 -20.88 28.55 40.36
CA GLY A 686 -20.14 29.39 41.31
C GLY A 686 -18.62 29.44 41.07
N HIS A 687 -18.12 28.83 39.99
CA HIS A 687 -16.71 28.81 39.63
C HIS A 687 -16.52 29.34 38.21
N ALA A 688 -15.60 30.29 38.03
CA ALA A 688 -15.17 30.76 36.72
C ALA A 688 -13.78 30.18 36.39
N GLY A 689 -13.48 30.04 35.11
CA GLY A 689 -12.20 29.54 34.63
C GLY A 689 -11.76 30.18 33.33
N GLU A 690 -10.45 30.23 33.11
CA GLU A 690 -9.85 30.59 31.82
C GLU A 690 -9.24 29.34 31.20
N PHE A 691 -9.57 29.06 29.95
CA PHE A 691 -9.13 27.89 29.19
C PHE A 691 -8.28 28.29 28.00
N GLN A 692 -7.26 27.48 27.74
CA GLN A 692 -6.38 27.54 26.57
C GLN A 692 -6.31 26.14 25.98
N PHE A 693 -6.78 25.95 24.76
CA PHE A 693 -6.70 24.66 24.05
C PHE A 693 -5.49 24.65 23.13
N CYS A 694 -4.73 23.55 23.11
CA CYS A 694 -3.45 23.46 22.41
C CYS A 694 -3.51 22.75 21.07
N ASN A 695 -4.56 22.01 20.77
CA ASN A 695 -4.67 21.18 19.56
C ASN A 695 -6.05 21.23 18.88
N LEU A 696 -6.80 22.31 19.11
CA LEU A 696 -8.09 22.57 18.48
C LEU A 696 -7.95 23.75 17.49
N CYS A 697 -7.60 23.49 16.23
CA CYS A 697 -7.44 24.53 15.19
C CYS A 697 -8.80 24.99 14.65
N GLU A 698 -9.03 26.27 14.32
CA GLU A 698 -10.27 26.81 13.71
C GLU A 698 -10.73 26.14 12.40
#